data_AF-A0A6I5CSE4-F1
#
_entry.id   AF-A0A6I5CSE4-F1
#
_cell.length_a   1.000
_cell.length_b   1.000
_cell.length_c   1.000
_cell.angle_alpha   90.00
_cell.angle_beta   90.00
_cell.angle_gamma   90.00
#
_symmetry.space_group_name_H-M   'P 1'
#
loop_
_entity.id
_entity.type
_entity.pdbx_description
1 polymer ?
#
loop_
_entity_poly.entity_id
_entity_poly.type
_entity_poly.pdbx_seq_one_letter_code
_entity_poly.pdbx_strand_id
1 'polypeptide(L)'
;KDKDKDKDKDNRSKDKDKEQEEQEERERERERAAGRFRELTRDPLAEEESEDGPTDLAAAARARRAIQQLFDVGRDFTSFDRSYFHSALIGDVNLMLDSRRVGAGMRSGPVPDEELHRLRLVHVEPVGYVQLRTALRARRLLVLGAAPGTGRTSTALSLLDEVTISGPGTTGPETGNGHRVRRVDPDDDGLRKLADSLGEPSADQHTESRGYLLEVPLDRPGGPLPAEMDLDQLAAALARREAFAVVVVAVGSAAGPLLAGRYGMLCPPAPTAELLRTRLRERLEHHTAAPGADGTDPAELLARSEELYARADVKDALGLDDLRPAEAELLASLLAGHVLGDVTREDLLSGCRSLAAAQAQEWFAGVDRALTAPAPAVGTDGKPGRPGTAELFHPVAFRIALAVLGGAPHSAVAAAAHLLTWELSVQCDPDNTPARPLFCDDPDADVALSRAQVRDGRVEVAGVDVPARLIWYRGSALPAAVLTELWDRHFPARGPVVRWLRQLADDPRPQVWMRAAVAAGELCVRDFDHGYTELVRPLADAPTPLRRIFAATTLDQAARHDSHRKAVHRIVGDWSRHGTKSLRWSAAMALGYGNAAESTDETLDALARIGIHGDGDQLAVASFNVVRLLTLPDAAQVLARMAEWTHHKREPYQDLGLVT
;
A
#
# COMPACT_ATOMS: atom_id res chain seq x y z
N LYS A 1 78.37 -38.72 -51.56
CA LYS A 1 77.88 -37.42 -51.04
C LYS A 1 76.36 -37.22 -51.22
N ASP A 2 75.62 -38.13 -51.86
CA ASP A 2 74.18 -37.95 -52.10
C ASP A 2 73.24 -38.68 -51.13
N LYS A 3 73.72 -39.65 -50.33
CA LYS A 3 72.87 -40.36 -49.35
C LYS A 3 72.56 -39.56 -48.07
N ASP A 4 73.35 -38.55 -47.73
CA ASP A 4 73.11 -37.70 -46.56
C ASP A 4 72.11 -36.56 -46.86
N LYS A 5 71.99 -36.12 -48.13
CA LYS A 5 71.06 -35.06 -48.52
C LYS A 5 69.59 -35.48 -48.56
N ASP A 6 69.31 -36.75 -48.87
CA ASP A 6 67.93 -37.25 -48.89
C ASP A 6 67.39 -37.54 -47.48
N LYS A 7 68.25 -37.99 -46.54
CA LYS A 7 67.86 -38.15 -45.14
C LYS A 7 67.55 -36.81 -44.46
N ASP A 8 68.30 -35.76 -44.76
CA ASP A 8 68.05 -34.40 -44.23
C ASP A 8 66.78 -33.76 -44.80
N LYS A 9 66.40 -34.08 -46.05
CA LYS A 9 65.15 -33.60 -46.65
C LYS A 9 63.93 -34.31 -46.08
N ASP A 10 64.03 -35.62 -45.86
CA ASP A 10 62.93 -36.43 -45.33
C ASP A 10 62.68 -36.16 -43.84
N ASN A 11 63.74 -35.89 -43.06
CA ASN A 11 63.63 -35.38 -41.68
C ASN A 11 63.05 -33.95 -41.64
N ARG A 12 63.47 -33.04 -42.53
CA ARG A 12 62.87 -31.69 -42.61
C ARG A 12 61.41 -31.68 -43.05
N SER A 13 60.99 -32.66 -43.85
CA SER A 13 59.58 -32.82 -44.23
C SER A 13 58.75 -33.29 -43.04
N LYS A 14 59.23 -34.32 -42.33
CA LYS A 14 58.55 -34.85 -41.13
C LYS A 14 58.51 -33.84 -39.98
N ASP A 15 59.56 -33.06 -39.78
CA ASP A 15 59.55 -31.99 -38.77
C ASP A 15 58.56 -30.88 -39.14
N LYS A 16 58.42 -30.55 -40.44
CA LYS A 16 57.42 -29.57 -40.91
C LYS A 16 55.98 -30.07 -40.79
N ASP A 17 55.72 -31.33 -41.12
CA ASP A 17 54.38 -31.92 -41.00
C ASP A 17 53.98 -32.02 -39.51
N LYS A 18 54.94 -32.33 -38.63
CA LYS A 18 54.72 -32.36 -37.17
C LYS A 18 54.53 -30.97 -36.57
N GLU A 19 55.27 -29.97 -37.05
CA GLU A 19 55.06 -28.56 -36.68
C GLU A 19 53.70 -28.04 -37.18
N GLN A 20 53.22 -28.49 -38.34
CA GLN A 20 51.88 -28.16 -38.85
C GLN A 20 50.78 -28.85 -38.04
N GLU A 21 50.92 -30.13 -37.69
CA GLU A 21 49.97 -30.81 -36.79
C GLU A 21 49.91 -30.15 -35.40
N GLU A 22 51.04 -29.76 -34.81
CA GLU A 22 51.07 -29.02 -33.54
C GLU A 22 50.42 -27.62 -33.68
N GLN A 23 50.57 -26.95 -34.81
CA GLN A 23 49.92 -25.66 -35.06
C GLN A 23 48.40 -25.80 -35.23
N GLU A 24 47.94 -26.80 -35.98
CA GLU A 24 46.51 -27.10 -36.15
C GLU A 24 45.87 -27.53 -34.83
N GLU A 25 46.57 -28.31 -34.00
CA GLU A 25 46.10 -28.69 -32.66
C GLU A 25 45.98 -27.47 -31.74
N ARG A 26 46.97 -26.58 -31.75
CA ARG A 26 46.93 -25.30 -31.01
C ARG A 26 45.82 -24.37 -31.50
N GLU A 27 45.56 -24.31 -32.80
CA GLU A 27 44.44 -23.53 -33.35
C GLU A 27 43.09 -24.11 -32.93
N ARG A 28 42.92 -25.44 -32.97
CA ARG A 28 41.70 -26.11 -32.47
C ARG A 28 41.52 -25.92 -30.96
N GLU A 29 42.59 -25.95 -30.18
CA GLU A 29 42.54 -25.61 -28.75
C GLU A 29 42.17 -24.14 -28.52
N ARG A 30 42.70 -23.21 -29.31
CA ARG A 30 42.32 -21.79 -29.27
C ARG A 30 40.87 -21.57 -29.66
N GLU A 31 40.36 -22.25 -30.67
CA GLU A 31 38.95 -22.17 -31.08
C GLU A 31 38.02 -22.74 -30.01
N ARG A 32 38.39 -23.86 -29.37
CA ARG A 32 37.67 -24.42 -28.22
C ARG A 32 37.73 -23.50 -27.00
N ALA A 33 38.87 -22.86 -26.74
CA ALA A 33 39.01 -21.87 -25.67
C ALA A 33 38.19 -20.61 -25.96
N ALA A 34 38.18 -20.12 -27.19
CA ALA A 34 37.37 -18.97 -27.63
C ALA A 34 35.86 -19.30 -27.67
N GLY A 35 35.50 -20.55 -27.95
CA GLY A 35 34.13 -21.07 -27.84
C GLY A 35 33.66 -21.09 -26.39
N ARG A 36 34.47 -21.68 -25.49
CA ARG A 36 34.22 -21.67 -24.04
C ARG A 36 34.14 -20.26 -23.48
N PHE A 37 35.08 -19.38 -23.82
CA PHE A 37 35.05 -17.99 -23.37
C PHE A 37 33.79 -17.25 -23.82
N ARG A 38 33.36 -17.44 -25.09
CA ARG A 38 32.09 -16.88 -25.58
C ARG A 38 30.86 -17.40 -24.84
N GLU A 39 30.85 -18.68 -24.50
CA GLU A 39 29.78 -19.30 -23.70
C GLU A 39 29.78 -18.79 -22.25
N LEU A 40 30.96 -18.56 -21.67
CA LEU A 40 31.14 -18.04 -20.31
C LEU A 40 30.82 -16.54 -20.18
N THR A 41 31.02 -15.75 -21.24
CA THR A 41 30.64 -14.32 -21.30
C THR A 41 29.19 -14.09 -21.74
N ARG A 42 28.43 -15.16 -22.01
CA ARG A 42 27.01 -15.03 -22.35
C ARG A 42 26.26 -14.48 -21.14
N ASP A 43 25.32 -13.57 -21.38
CA ASP A 43 24.49 -13.04 -20.30
C ASP A 43 23.74 -14.22 -19.63
N PRO A 44 23.94 -14.45 -18.32
CA PRO A 44 23.29 -15.53 -17.59
C PRO A 44 21.76 -15.38 -17.51
N LEU A 45 21.20 -14.29 -18.04
CA LEU A 45 19.78 -13.98 -18.08
C LEU A 45 19.18 -14.04 -19.51
N ALA A 46 20.00 -14.16 -20.55
CA ALA A 46 19.57 -14.11 -21.95
C ALA A 46 18.75 -15.30 -22.48
N GLU A 47 18.55 -16.38 -21.70
CA GLU A 47 17.71 -17.52 -22.15
C GLU A 47 16.19 -17.21 -22.11
N GLU A 48 15.78 -16.16 -21.40
CA GLU A 48 14.39 -15.66 -21.36
C GLU A 48 14.21 -14.29 -22.04
N GLU A 49 15.31 -13.65 -22.50
CA GLU A 49 15.28 -12.33 -23.14
C GLU A 49 14.96 -12.45 -24.62
N SER A 50 13.78 -11.98 -25.01
CA SER A 50 13.46 -11.68 -26.40
C SER A 50 14.30 -10.50 -26.88
N GLU A 51 15.46 -10.72 -27.53
CA GLU A 51 16.33 -9.77 -28.27
C GLU A 51 16.71 -8.39 -27.63
N ASP A 52 16.12 -7.96 -26.50
CA ASP A 52 16.19 -6.61 -25.89
C ASP A 52 16.90 -6.63 -24.50
N GLY A 53 18.03 -7.34 -24.41
CA GLY A 53 18.69 -7.77 -23.16
C GLY A 53 19.25 -6.74 -22.14
N PRO A 54 19.57 -5.47 -22.43
CA PRO A 54 20.15 -4.58 -21.39
C PRO A 54 19.14 -3.85 -20.50
N THR A 55 17.88 -3.73 -20.95
CA THR A 55 16.94 -2.71 -20.43
C THR A 55 16.04 -3.20 -19.31
N ASP A 56 15.79 -4.50 -19.24
CA ASP A 56 14.91 -5.08 -18.20
C ASP A 56 15.55 -5.01 -16.80
N LEU A 57 16.87 -5.26 -16.70
CA LEU A 57 17.61 -5.24 -15.44
C LEU A 57 17.85 -3.84 -14.88
N ALA A 58 18.13 -2.86 -15.74
CA ALA A 58 18.25 -1.47 -15.34
C ALA A 58 16.91 -0.94 -14.79
N ALA A 59 15.80 -1.30 -15.44
CA ALA A 59 14.45 -1.02 -14.97
C ALA A 59 14.16 -1.71 -13.63
N ALA A 60 14.56 -2.98 -13.49
CA ALA A 60 14.45 -3.73 -12.25
C ALA A 60 15.24 -3.08 -11.10
N ALA A 61 16.49 -2.66 -11.33
CA ALA A 61 17.31 -1.98 -10.32
C ALA A 61 16.75 -0.61 -9.91
N ARG A 62 16.12 0.13 -10.83
CA ARG A 62 15.39 1.37 -10.51
C ARG A 62 14.12 1.10 -9.72
N ALA A 63 13.32 0.13 -10.15
CA ALA A 63 12.10 -0.28 -9.44
C ALA A 63 12.41 -0.68 -8.00
N ARG A 64 13.48 -1.47 -7.80
CA ARG A 64 14.01 -1.86 -6.50
C ARG A 64 14.36 -0.66 -5.63
N ARG A 65 15.19 0.28 -6.12
CA ARG A 65 15.56 1.49 -5.36
C ARG A 65 14.34 2.33 -4.99
N ALA A 66 13.40 2.48 -5.91
CA ALA A 66 12.17 3.25 -5.69
C ALA A 66 11.23 2.61 -4.64
N ILE A 67 11.07 1.29 -4.64
CA ILE A 67 10.24 0.60 -3.62
C ILE A 67 10.96 0.50 -2.28
N GLN A 68 12.29 0.39 -2.28
CA GLN A 68 13.07 0.37 -1.05
C GLN A 68 12.90 1.67 -0.27
N GLN A 69 12.82 2.83 -0.93
CA GLN A 69 12.51 4.10 -0.27
C GLN A 69 11.15 4.12 0.46
N LEU A 70 10.20 3.25 0.08
CA LEU A 70 8.91 3.12 0.76
C LEU A 70 8.97 2.25 2.02
N PHE A 71 9.98 1.38 2.13
CA PHE A 71 10.18 0.46 3.26
C PHE A 71 11.47 0.74 4.05
N ASP A 72 12.23 1.78 3.67
CA ASP A 72 13.49 2.12 4.29
C ASP A 72 13.28 2.82 5.64
N VAL A 73 13.33 2.04 6.71
CA VAL A 73 14.03 2.42 7.95
C VAL A 73 14.52 1.13 8.60
N GLY A 74 15.82 1.05 8.92
CA GLY A 74 16.45 0.04 9.78
C GLY A 74 15.94 0.11 11.23
N ARG A 75 14.64 -0.03 11.41
CA ARG A 75 13.96 -0.23 12.69
C ARG A 75 13.32 -1.58 12.58
N ASP A 76 14.00 -2.59 13.14
CA ASP A 76 13.38 -3.86 13.48
C ASP A 76 12.01 -3.57 14.07
N PHE A 77 10.97 -4.11 13.42
CA PHE A 77 9.57 -4.02 13.78
C PHE A 77 9.25 -2.87 14.73
N THR A 78 8.66 -1.81 14.21
CA THR A 78 7.68 -1.12 15.05
C THR A 78 6.54 -2.10 15.22
N SER A 79 6.69 -3.02 16.18
CA SER A 79 5.57 -3.57 16.91
C SER A 79 4.78 -2.34 17.27
N PHE A 80 3.60 -2.22 16.67
CA PHE A 80 2.62 -1.26 17.10
C PHE A 80 2.14 -1.79 18.44
N ASP A 81 3.00 -1.68 19.47
CA ASP A 81 2.57 -1.88 20.82
C ASP A 81 1.52 -0.80 21.02
N ARG A 82 0.28 -1.27 21.13
CA ARG A 82 -0.87 -0.42 21.28
C ARG A 82 -0.72 0.17 22.67
N SER A 83 0.02 1.28 22.78
CA SER A 83 -0.22 2.23 23.86
C SER A 83 -1.70 2.58 23.74
N TYR A 84 -2.48 1.99 24.63
CA TYR A 84 -3.94 2.07 24.65
C TYR A 84 -4.35 3.52 24.91
N PHE A 85 -4.32 4.37 23.88
CA PHE A 85 -5.06 5.64 23.90
C PHE A 85 -6.53 5.26 23.74
N HIS A 86 -7.16 4.94 24.89
CA HIS A 86 -8.45 4.28 25.00
C HIS A 86 -9.63 5.15 24.52
N SER A 87 -9.42 6.46 24.39
CA SER A 87 -10.42 7.41 23.90
C SER A 87 -9.76 8.77 23.65
N ALA A 88 -10.22 9.48 22.61
CA ALA A 88 -10.19 10.94 22.64
C ALA A 88 -11.54 11.36 23.20
N LEU A 89 -11.55 11.81 24.46
CA LEU A 89 -12.76 12.25 25.14
C LEU A 89 -13.18 13.60 24.55
N ILE A 90 -14.33 13.66 23.86
CA ILE A 90 -14.99 14.92 23.50
C ILE A 90 -16.12 15.16 24.52
N GLY A 91 -15.77 15.56 25.74
CA GLY A 91 -16.75 15.66 26.84
C GLY A 91 -17.45 14.32 27.09
N ASP A 92 -18.79 14.29 27.06
CA ASP A 92 -19.58 13.08 27.37
C ASP A 92 -19.71 12.07 26.22
N VAL A 93 -19.06 12.31 25.06
CA VAL A 93 -19.11 11.40 23.91
C VAL A 93 -17.77 10.69 23.73
N ASN A 94 -17.77 9.39 24.00
CA ASN A 94 -16.65 8.50 23.74
C ASN A 94 -16.49 8.27 22.22
N LEU A 95 -15.56 8.95 21.57
CA LEU A 95 -14.94 8.41 20.36
C LEU A 95 -13.97 7.33 20.81
N MET A 96 -14.49 6.10 20.96
CA MET A 96 -13.65 4.91 21.02
C MET A 96 -12.95 4.79 19.67
N LEU A 97 -11.62 4.95 19.67
CA LEU A 97 -10.73 4.47 18.59
C LEU A 97 -10.79 2.94 18.42
N ASP A 98 -11.53 2.25 19.30
CA ASP A 98 -11.86 0.86 19.12
C ASP A 98 -12.92 0.71 18.02
N SER A 99 -12.47 0.21 16.86
CA SER A 99 -13.27 -0.29 15.73
C SER A 99 -14.44 -1.24 16.09
N ARG A 100 -14.60 -1.59 17.38
CA ARG A 100 -15.68 -2.43 17.91
C ARG A 100 -17.05 -1.77 17.99
N ARG A 101 -17.23 -0.46 17.74
CA ARG A 101 -18.57 0.19 17.76
C ARG A 101 -18.84 1.25 16.70
N VAL A 102 -18.37 1.09 15.46
CA VAL A 102 -18.93 1.87 14.33
C VAL A 102 -20.29 1.30 13.84
N GLY A 103 -20.77 0.21 14.46
CA GLY A 103 -22.01 -0.48 14.08
C GLY A 103 -23.07 -0.58 15.17
N ALA A 104 -23.06 0.26 16.21
CA ALA A 104 -24.27 0.42 17.00
C ALA A 104 -25.26 1.18 16.12
N GLY A 105 -26.21 0.45 15.49
CA GLY A 105 -27.18 1.00 14.53
C GLY A 105 -27.65 2.39 14.95
N MET A 106 -27.42 3.37 14.07
CA MET A 106 -27.72 4.76 14.35
C MET A 106 -29.24 4.93 14.38
N ARG A 107 -29.82 4.79 15.58
CA ARG A 107 -31.26 4.94 15.77
C ARG A 107 -31.67 6.37 15.42
N SER A 108 -32.75 6.50 14.64
CA SER A 108 -33.35 7.79 14.32
C SER A 108 -33.52 8.65 15.58
N GLY A 109 -33.05 9.90 15.54
CA GLY A 109 -33.09 10.78 16.71
C GLY A 109 -32.73 12.23 16.39
N PRO A 110 -33.19 13.18 17.22
CA PRO A 110 -32.78 14.58 17.11
C PRO A 110 -31.28 14.75 17.42
N VAL A 111 -30.63 15.66 16.72
CA VAL A 111 -29.26 16.09 17.04
C VAL A 111 -29.36 17.14 18.16
N PRO A 112 -28.65 16.96 19.29
CA PRO A 112 -28.65 17.95 20.37
C PRO A 112 -28.12 19.31 19.92
N ASP A 113 -28.72 20.40 20.39
CA ASP A 113 -28.25 21.77 20.06
C ASP A 113 -26.83 22.04 20.54
N GLU A 114 -26.40 21.41 21.63
CA GLU A 114 -25.03 21.44 22.14
C GLU A 114 -24.03 20.85 21.13
N GLU A 115 -24.42 19.77 20.45
CA GLU A 115 -23.58 19.15 19.40
C GLU A 115 -23.43 20.10 18.20
N LEU A 116 -24.52 20.75 17.79
CA LEU A 116 -24.50 21.75 16.70
C LEU A 116 -23.73 23.01 17.08
N HIS A 117 -23.85 23.47 18.34
CA HIS A 117 -23.08 24.60 18.85
C HIS A 117 -21.57 24.30 18.87
N ARG A 118 -21.18 23.14 19.40
CA ARG A 118 -19.78 22.69 19.37
C ARG A 118 -19.26 22.58 17.94
N LEU A 119 -20.05 21.99 17.05
CA LEU A 119 -19.69 21.84 15.64
C LEU A 119 -19.38 23.20 14.99
N ARG A 120 -20.17 24.25 15.26
CA ARG A 120 -19.91 25.61 14.75
C ARG A 120 -18.57 26.19 15.19
N LEU A 121 -18.10 25.84 16.38
CA LEU A 121 -16.82 26.34 16.91
C LEU A 121 -15.62 25.63 16.29
N VAL A 122 -15.78 24.36 15.93
CA VAL A 122 -14.66 23.48 15.57
C VAL A 122 -14.65 23.01 14.12
N HIS A 123 -15.72 23.29 13.38
CA HIS A 123 -15.83 22.91 11.98
C HIS A 123 -14.86 23.74 11.15
N VAL A 124 -13.98 23.05 10.42
CA VAL A 124 -13.18 23.64 9.36
C VAL A 124 -13.90 23.37 8.05
N GLU A 125 -14.27 24.45 7.36
CA GLU A 125 -14.98 24.38 6.10
C GLU A 125 -14.12 23.69 5.03
N PRO A 126 -14.63 22.63 4.36
CA PRO A 126 -13.93 22.06 3.23
C PRO A 126 -13.92 23.01 2.04
N VAL A 127 -12.95 22.84 1.14
CA VAL A 127 -12.89 23.63 -0.11
C VAL A 127 -14.21 23.45 -0.88
N GLY A 128 -14.82 24.57 -1.28
CA GLY A 128 -16.11 24.55 -1.99
C GLY A 128 -17.35 24.51 -1.09
N TYR A 129 -17.21 24.67 0.24
CA TYR A 129 -18.33 24.73 1.18
C TYR A 129 -19.46 25.70 0.76
N VAL A 130 -19.08 26.89 0.25
CA VAL A 130 -20.04 27.88 -0.26
C VAL A 130 -20.90 27.34 -1.41
N GLN A 131 -20.33 26.50 -2.27
CA GLN A 131 -21.05 25.88 -3.39
C GLN A 131 -22.02 24.81 -2.86
N LEU A 132 -21.59 23.98 -1.91
CA LEU A 132 -22.45 23.00 -1.24
C LEU A 132 -23.65 23.68 -0.57
N ARG A 133 -23.41 24.79 0.14
CA ARG A 133 -24.46 25.61 0.77
C ARG A 133 -25.42 26.20 -0.25
N THR A 134 -24.91 26.74 -1.34
CA THR A 134 -25.73 27.34 -2.39
C THR A 134 -26.61 26.29 -3.08
N ALA A 135 -26.04 25.10 -3.34
CA ALA A 135 -26.78 23.97 -3.90
C ALA A 135 -27.87 23.47 -2.95
N LEU A 136 -27.57 23.34 -1.65
CA LEU A 136 -28.56 22.94 -0.64
C LEU A 136 -29.69 23.97 -0.52
N ARG A 137 -29.40 25.27 -0.55
CA ARG A 137 -30.43 26.32 -0.54
C ARG A 137 -31.31 26.30 -1.78
N ALA A 138 -30.72 26.07 -2.96
CA ALA A 138 -31.45 26.08 -4.23
C ALA A 138 -32.32 24.83 -4.40
N ARG A 139 -31.82 23.65 -4.01
CA ARG A 139 -32.45 22.35 -4.29
C ARG A 139 -33.20 21.77 -3.10
N ARG A 140 -32.95 22.27 -1.88
CA ARG A 140 -33.43 21.76 -0.58
C ARG A 140 -33.00 20.32 -0.22
N LEU A 141 -32.43 19.59 -1.18
CA LEU A 141 -31.86 18.27 -1.03
C LEU A 141 -30.44 18.27 -1.62
N LEU A 142 -29.49 17.66 -0.91
CA LEU A 142 -28.11 17.46 -1.37
C LEU A 142 -27.68 16.02 -1.11
N VAL A 143 -27.13 15.35 -2.12
CA VAL A 143 -26.45 14.05 -1.96
C VAL A 143 -24.95 14.32 -1.91
N LEU A 144 -24.35 14.11 -0.73
CA LEU A 144 -22.96 14.41 -0.44
C LEU A 144 -22.12 13.13 -0.49
N GLY A 145 -21.26 13.02 -1.50
CA GLY A 145 -20.31 11.92 -1.66
C GLY A 145 -18.96 12.24 -1.06
N ALA A 146 -18.50 11.42 -0.12
CA ALA A 146 -17.12 11.49 0.35
C ALA A 146 -16.62 10.12 0.83
N ALA A 147 -15.30 9.93 0.80
CA ALA A 147 -14.68 8.78 1.45
C ALA A 147 -15.02 8.77 2.96
N PRO A 148 -15.16 7.59 3.58
CA PRO A 148 -15.36 7.50 5.03
C PRO A 148 -14.25 8.23 5.80
N GLY A 149 -14.63 8.85 6.92
CA GLY A 149 -13.67 9.53 7.80
C GLY A 149 -13.17 10.90 7.32
N THR A 150 -13.65 11.48 6.21
CA THR A 150 -13.20 12.81 5.74
C THR A 150 -13.88 14.00 6.42
N GLY A 151 -14.82 13.77 7.34
CA GLY A 151 -15.65 14.82 7.96
C GLY A 151 -16.95 15.12 7.21
N ARG A 152 -17.39 14.23 6.31
CA ARG A 152 -18.63 14.36 5.53
C ARG A 152 -19.89 14.59 6.40
N THR A 153 -20.02 13.84 7.50
CA THR A 153 -21.15 13.97 8.43
C THR A 153 -21.10 15.30 9.16
N SER A 154 -19.91 15.72 9.63
CA SER A 154 -19.69 17.04 10.24
C SER A 154 -20.01 18.18 9.27
N THR A 155 -19.64 18.04 7.98
CA THR A 155 -19.95 19.03 6.95
C THR A 155 -21.45 19.08 6.68
N ALA A 156 -22.11 17.93 6.57
CA ALA A 156 -23.56 17.83 6.37
C ALA A 156 -24.34 18.49 7.52
N LEU A 157 -23.96 18.21 8.77
CA LEU A 157 -24.58 18.83 9.95
C LEU A 157 -24.33 20.34 10.00
N SER A 158 -23.13 20.81 9.67
CA SER A 158 -22.81 22.24 9.65
C SER A 158 -23.65 22.97 8.59
N LEU A 159 -23.79 22.38 7.40
CA LEU A 159 -24.64 22.92 6.33
C LEU A 159 -26.10 23.01 6.78
N LEU A 160 -26.63 21.95 7.40
CA LEU A 160 -28.01 21.91 7.90
C LEU A 160 -28.25 22.92 9.02
N ASP A 161 -27.31 23.08 9.97
CA ASP A 161 -27.42 24.08 11.03
C ASP A 161 -27.44 25.50 10.45
N GLU A 162 -26.53 25.84 9.52
CA GLU A 162 -26.46 27.18 8.94
C GLU A 162 -27.72 27.57 8.14
N VAL A 163 -28.26 26.64 7.33
CA VAL A 163 -29.47 26.91 6.53
C VAL A 163 -30.74 26.93 7.36
N THR A 164 -30.79 26.20 8.48
CA THR A 164 -31.97 26.16 9.36
C THR A 164 -32.01 27.34 10.34
N ILE A 165 -30.84 27.89 10.73
CA ILE A 165 -30.74 29.15 11.49
C ILE A 165 -31.21 30.36 10.67
N SER A 166 -30.86 30.38 9.37
CA SER A 166 -31.09 31.52 8.47
C SER A 166 -32.46 31.52 7.76
N GLY A 167 -33.38 30.63 8.14
CA GLY A 167 -34.67 30.46 7.47
C GLY A 167 -35.66 31.62 7.70
N PRO A 168 -36.59 31.90 6.77
CA PRO A 168 -37.64 32.90 7.00
C PRO A 168 -38.50 32.46 8.19
N GLY A 169 -38.48 33.22 9.29
CA GLY A 169 -39.28 32.95 10.49
C GLY A 169 -38.51 32.93 11.81
N THR A 170 -37.18 33.08 11.83
CA THR A 170 -36.36 33.10 13.06
C THR A 170 -36.14 34.50 13.66
N THR A 171 -37.08 35.44 13.46
CA THR A 171 -37.05 36.78 14.08
C THR A 171 -37.83 36.83 15.40
N GLY A 172 -37.58 35.87 16.30
CA GLY A 172 -38.15 35.82 17.65
C GLY A 172 -37.20 35.13 18.63
N PRO A 173 -37.28 35.44 19.93
CA PRO A 173 -36.39 34.86 20.95
C PRO A 173 -36.48 33.33 20.92
N GLU A 174 -35.33 32.67 21.15
CA GLU A 174 -35.11 31.22 21.09
C GLU A 174 -35.99 30.43 22.08
N THR A 175 -37.29 30.31 21.81
CA THR A 175 -38.25 29.60 22.67
C THR A 175 -39.12 28.62 21.88
N GLY A 176 -38.53 27.90 20.93
CA GLY A 176 -39.16 26.75 20.28
C GLY A 176 -38.53 25.45 20.78
N ASN A 177 -39.28 24.63 21.52
CA ASN A 177 -38.89 23.32 22.07
C ASN A 177 -38.62 22.22 20.99
N GLY A 178 -38.35 22.59 19.74
CA GLY A 178 -38.15 21.66 18.62
C GLY A 178 -36.67 21.51 18.27
N HIS A 179 -36.18 20.28 18.19
CA HIS A 179 -34.82 20.00 17.72
C HIS A 179 -34.68 20.35 16.22
N ARG A 180 -33.71 21.22 15.88
CA ARG A 180 -33.57 21.78 14.51
C ARG A 180 -33.17 20.74 13.46
N VAL A 181 -32.28 19.83 13.81
CA VAL A 181 -31.73 18.80 12.91
C VAL A 181 -32.03 17.41 13.47
N ARG A 182 -32.42 16.48 12.60
CA ARG A 182 -32.71 15.09 12.93
C ARG A 182 -31.91 14.11 12.07
N ARG A 183 -31.32 13.09 12.68
CA ARG A 183 -30.75 11.94 11.98
C ARG A 183 -31.83 10.90 11.73
N VAL A 184 -31.89 10.39 10.52
CA VAL A 184 -32.83 9.34 10.10
C VAL A 184 -32.05 8.05 9.91
N ASP A 185 -32.67 6.95 10.32
CA ASP A 185 -32.07 5.61 10.29
C ASP A 185 -31.76 5.18 8.83
N PRO A 186 -30.60 4.56 8.57
CA PRO A 186 -30.18 4.03 7.27
C PRO A 186 -31.00 2.88 6.65
N ASP A 187 -32.15 2.47 7.19
CA ASP A 187 -32.94 1.35 6.63
C ASP A 187 -33.20 1.50 5.12
N ASP A 188 -33.30 0.38 4.38
CA ASP A 188 -33.40 0.34 2.90
C ASP A 188 -34.54 1.21 2.31
N ASP A 189 -35.58 1.52 3.10
CA ASP A 189 -36.72 2.38 2.74
C ASP A 189 -36.72 3.75 3.44
N GLY A 190 -35.65 4.12 4.15
CA GLY A 190 -35.58 5.33 4.98
C GLY A 190 -35.87 6.62 4.22
N LEU A 191 -35.45 6.68 2.94
CA LEU A 191 -35.68 7.83 2.07
C LEU A 191 -37.15 7.99 1.67
N ARG A 192 -37.81 6.88 1.32
CA ARG A 192 -39.25 6.84 0.97
C ARG A 192 -40.12 7.09 2.19
N LYS A 193 -39.83 6.42 3.31
CA LYS A 193 -40.51 6.65 4.59
C LYS A 193 -40.43 8.10 5.03
N LEU A 194 -39.28 8.75 4.84
CA LEU A 194 -39.14 10.18 5.14
C LEU A 194 -40.00 11.04 4.20
N ALA A 195 -39.96 10.79 2.89
CA ALA A 195 -40.78 11.53 1.93
C ALA A 195 -42.28 11.39 2.20
N ASP A 196 -42.74 10.19 2.57
CA ASP A 196 -44.12 9.90 2.95
C ASP A 196 -44.51 10.62 4.25
N SER A 197 -43.66 10.55 5.28
CA SER A 197 -43.90 11.24 6.57
C SER A 197 -43.99 12.76 6.43
N LEU A 198 -43.24 13.35 5.51
CA LEU A 198 -43.29 14.78 5.20
C LEU A 198 -44.53 15.15 4.36
N GLY A 199 -45.07 14.18 3.62
CA GLY A 199 -46.24 14.31 2.77
C GLY A 199 -47.58 14.25 3.52
N GLU A 200 -47.66 13.53 4.64
CA GLU A 200 -48.87 13.46 5.47
C GLU A 200 -49.10 14.75 6.28
N PRO A 201 -50.31 15.33 6.31
CA PRO A 201 -50.58 16.54 7.08
C PRO A 201 -50.51 16.27 8.60
N SER A 202 -49.43 16.72 9.25
CA SER A 202 -49.28 16.63 10.71
C SER A 202 -50.12 17.70 11.40
N ALA A 203 -50.83 17.31 12.46
CA ALA A 203 -51.61 18.21 13.31
C ALA A 203 -50.74 19.13 14.20
N ASP A 204 -49.46 18.78 14.42
CA ASP A 204 -48.53 19.51 15.28
C ASP A 204 -47.38 20.17 14.49
N GLN A 205 -47.60 21.41 14.03
CA GLN A 205 -46.60 22.21 13.29
C GLN A 205 -45.41 22.69 14.14
N HIS A 206 -45.43 22.50 15.47
CA HIS A 206 -44.48 23.10 16.40
C HIS A 206 -43.31 22.20 16.84
N THR A 207 -43.25 20.94 16.37
CA THR A 207 -42.24 19.95 16.80
C THR A 207 -41.45 19.35 15.62
N GLU A 208 -41.64 19.85 14.40
CA GLU A 208 -41.01 19.30 13.19
C GLU A 208 -39.60 19.89 12.98
N SER A 209 -38.59 19.01 12.94
CA SER A 209 -37.21 19.37 12.59
C SER A 209 -37.13 19.94 11.17
N ARG A 210 -36.36 21.01 10.98
CA ARG A 210 -36.19 21.66 9.67
C ARG A 210 -35.02 21.11 8.85
N GLY A 211 -34.16 20.30 9.46
CA GLY A 211 -33.02 19.65 8.81
C GLY A 211 -33.01 18.13 9.01
N TYR A 212 -32.81 17.36 7.94
CA TYR A 212 -32.72 15.90 7.98
C TYR A 212 -31.37 15.40 7.45
N LEU A 213 -30.69 14.58 8.22
CA LEU A 213 -29.47 13.89 7.81
C LEU A 213 -29.76 12.40 7.64
N LEU A 214 -29.42 11.87 6.46
CA LEU A 214 -29.49 10.45 6.13
C LEU A 214 -28.08 9.97 5.77
N GLU A 215 -27.66 8.83 6.32
CA GLU A 215 -26.45 8.15 5.85
C GLU A 215 -26.91 6.88 5.14
N VAL A 216 -26.61 6.73 3.85
CA VAL A 216 -27.03 5.54 3.09
C VAL A 216 -25.85 4.59 2.99
N PRO A 217 -25.91 3.40 3.62
CA PRO A 217 -24.88 2.38 3.49
C PRO A 217 -24.97 1.77 2.08
N LEU A 218 -23.90 1.94 1.30
CA LEU A 218 -23.78 1.39 -0.06
C LEU A 218 -22.86 0.17 -0.11
N ASP A 219 -22.45 -0.32 1.06
CA ASP A 219 -21.54 -1.46 1.25
C ASP A 219 -22.25 -2.82 1.21
N ARG A 220 -23.59 -2.85 1.14
CA ARG A 220 -24.37 -4.08 0.97
C ARG A 220 -24.55 -4.40 -0.53
N PRO A 221 -24.01 -5.55 -1.00
CA PRO A 221 -24.25 -6.01 -2.37
C PRO A 221 -25.75 -6.22 -2.61
N GLY A 222 -26.28 -5.62 -3.68
CA GLY A 222 -27.67 -5.82 -4.11
C GLY A 222 -28.75 -5.03 -3.36
N GLY A 223 -28.38 -4.08 -2.48
CA GLY A 223 -29.34 -3.14 -1.90
C GLY A 223 -29.91 -2.19 -2.96
N PRO A 224 -31.22 -1.87 -2.94
CA PRO A 224 -31.80 -0.96 -3.91
C PRO A 224 -31.21 0.45 -3.73
N LEU A 225 -30.53 0.95 -4.76
CA LEU A 225 -30.13 2.35 -4.82
C LEU A 225 -31.37 3.24 -4.92
N PRO A 226 -31.46 4.35 -4.18
CA PRO A 226 -32.53 5.32 -4.36
C PRO A 226 -32.57 5.77 -5.83
N ALA A 227 -33.73 5.63 -6.48
CA ALA A 227 -33.88 6.14 -7.83
C ALA A 227 -33.89 7.68 -7.81
N GLU A 228 -33.54 8.30 -8.94
CA GLU A 228 -33.63 9.76 -9.05
C GLU A 228 -35.06 10.28 -8.79
N MET A 229 -36.07 9.49 -9.13
CA MET A 229 -37.47 9.78 -8.81
C MET A 229 -37.74 9.81 -7.29
N ASP A 230 -37.09 8.95 -6.50
CA ASP A 230 -37.24 8.93 -5.05
C ASP A 230 -36.64 10.22 -4.45
N LEU A 231 -35.51 10.69 -5.00
CA LEU A 231 -34.88 11.96 -4.61
C LEU A 231 -35.75 13.17 -4.98
N ASP A 232 -36.38 13.16 -6.15
CA ASP A 232 -37.33 14.21 -6.56
C ASP A 232 -38.56 14.27 -5.65
N GLN A 233 -39.13 13.11 -5.30
CA GLN A 233 -40.26 13.03 -4.39
C GLN A 233 -39.90 13.61 -3.03
N LEU A 234 -38.72 13.28 -2.50
CA LEU A 234 -38.22 13.84 -1.25
C LEU A 234 -37.99 15.35 -1.35
N ALA A 235 -37.35 15.84 -2.42
CA ALA A 235 -37.13 17.26 -2.63
C ALA A 235 -38.44 18.06 -2.69
N ALA A 236 -39.47 17.51 -3.35
CA ALA A 236 -40.81 18.10 -3.40
C ALA A 236 -41.53 18.09 -2.03
N ALA A 237 -41.31 17.06 -1.20
CA ALA A 237 -41.83 17.01 0.16
C ALA A 237 -41.15 18.05 1.06
N LEU A 238 -39.82 18.18 0.98
CA LEU A 238 -39.03 19.20 1.69
C LEU A 238 -39.40 20.63 1.26
N ALA A 239 -39.72 20.83 -0.03
CA ALA A 239 -40.19 22.10 -0.54
C ALA A 239 -41.50 22.56 0.12
N ARG A 240 -42.46 21.64 0.29
CA ARG A 240 -43.75 21.91 0.94
C ARG A 240 -43.64 22.26 2.42
N ARG A 241 -42.60 21.75 3.10
CA ARG A 241 -42.39 21.90 4.56
C ARG A 241 -41.34 22.94 4.96
N GLU A 242 -40.76 23.66 4.00
CA GLU A 242 -39.65 24.58 4.27
C GLU A 242 -38.46 23.93 5.01
N ALA A 243 -38.22 22.67 4.71
CA ALA A 243 -37.16 21.85 5.30
C ALA A 243 -36.02 21.57 4.31
N PHE A 244 -34.89 21.10 4.84
CA PHE A 244 -33.68 20.73 4.11
C PHE A 244 -33.26 19.30 4.46
N ALA A 245 -32.66 18.60 3.50
CA ALA A 245 -32.04 17.31 3.78
C ALA A 245 -30.67 17.15 3.12
N VAL A 246 -29.78 16.44 3.80
CA VAL A 246 -28.50 16.00 3.26
C VAL A 246 -28.43 14.48 3.37
N VAL A 247 -28.16 13.82 2.23
CA VAL A 247 -27.95 12.38 2.12
C VAL A 247 -26.46 12.13 1.93
N VAL A 248 -25.82 11.47 2.88
CA VAL A 248 -24.39 11.17 2.86
C VAL A 248 -24.18 9.77 2.30
N VAL A 249 -23.33 9.67 1.28
CA VAL A 249 -22.94 8.40 0.63
C VAL A 249 -21.42 8.24 0.63
N ALA A 250 -20.96 6.99 0.75
CA ALA A 250 -19.57 6.66 0.46
C ALA A 250 -19.33 6.72 -1.05
N VAL A 251 -18.27 7.42 -1.48
CA VAL A 251 -17.84 7.36 -2.88
C VAL A 251 -17.52 5.92 -3.27
N GLY A 252 -17.87 5.52 -4.49
CA GLY A 252 -17.91 4.12 -4.91
C GLY A 252 -18.73 3.95 -6.18
N SER A 253 -18.53 2.84 -6.88
CA SER A 253 -19.30 2.49 -8.09
C SER A 253 -20.81 2.54 -7.85
N ALA A 254 -21.26 2.04 -6.69
CA ALA A 254 -22.66 2.11 -6.26
C ALA A 254 -23.17 3.55 -6.06
N ALA A 255 -22.32 4.49 -5.65
CA ALA A 255 -22.70 5.89 -5.49
C ALA A 255 -22.65 6.68 -6.82
N GLY A 256 -21.99 6.16 -7.85
CA GLY A 256 -21.79 6.82 -9.14
C GLY A 256 -23.08 7.42 -9.73
N PRO A 257 -24.17 6.64 -9.87
CA PRO A 257 -25.44 7.15 -10.37
C PRO A 257 -26.04 8.28 -9.52
N LEU A 258 -25.93 8.19 -8.19
CA LEU A 258 -26.44 9.21 -7.26
C LEU A 258 -25.62 10.50 -7.32
N LEU A 259 -24.31 10.38 -7.45
CA LEU A 259 -23.38 11.51 -7.49
C LEU A 259 -23.32 12.20 -8.85
N ALA A 260 -23.56 11.48 -9.93
CA ALA A 260 -23.71 12.04 -11.28
C ALA A 260 -25.09 12.67 -11.51
N GLY A 261 -26.08 12.31 -10.68
CA GLY A 261 -27.44 12.85 -10.75
C GLY A 261 -27.56 14.31 -10.32
N ARG A 262 -28.75 14.89 -10.46
CA ARG A 262 -29.02 16.32 -10.20
C ARG A 262 -28.68 16.81 -8.79
N TYR A 263 -28.74 15.94 -7.78
CA TYR A 263 -28.54 16.30 -6.38
C TYR A 263 -27.12 15.98 -5.87
N GLY A 264 -26.31 15.29 -6.67
CA GLY A 264 -24.99 14.80 -6.31
C GLY A 264 -23.92 15.89 -6.25
N MET A 265 -23.12 15.90 -5.18
CA MET A 265 -21.91 16.69 -5.06
C MET A 265 -20.83 15.94 -4.26
N LEU A 266 -19.58 16.09 -4.66
CA LEU A 266 -18.44 15.56 -3.92
C LEU A 266 -18.02 16.52 -2.81
N CYS A 267 -17.75 15.99 -1.62
CA CYS A 267 -17.15 16.73 -0.51
C CYS A 267 -15.65 16.41 -0.44
N PRO A 268 -14.76 17.38 -0.70
CA PRO A 268 -13.35 17.18 -0.42
C PRO A 268 -13.12 17.09 1.10
N PRO A 269 -12.01 16.48 1.54
CA PRO A 269 -11.64 16.47 2.95
C PRO A 269 -11.34 17.90 3.45
N ALA A 270 -11.55 18.13 4.75
CA ALA A 270 -11.18 19.39 5.38
C ALA A 270 -9.65 19.60 5.34
N PRO A 271 -9.17 20.85 5.16
CA PRO A 271 -7.74 21.15 5.15
C PRO A 271 -7.04 20.71 6.45
N THR A 272 -6.06 19.81 6.32
CA THR A 272 -5.38 19.19 7.46
C THR A 272 -4.70 20.18 8.40
N ALA A 273 -3.98 21.16 7.85
CA ALA A 273 -3.22 22.13 8.66
C ALA A 273 -4.14 23.01 9.51
N GLU A 274 -5.24 23.50 8.92
CA GLU A 274 -6.24 24.31 9.62
C GLU A 274 -6.99 23.49 10.67
N LEU A 275 -7.32 22.24 10.34
CA LEU A 275 -7.96 21.31 11.26
C LEU A 275 -7.09 21.03 12.49
N LEU A 276 -5.83 20.65 12.28
CA LEU A 276 -4.88 20.39 13.37
C LEU A 276 -4.68 21.63 14.25
N ARG A 277 -4.49 22.80 13.63
CA ARG A 277 -4.29 24.07 14.35
C ARG A 277 -5.50 24.44 15.19
N THR A 278 -6.70 24.26 14.65
CA THR A 278 -7.96 24.53 15.36
C THR A 278 -8.11 23.61 16.58
N ARG A 279 -7.79 22.32 16.43
CA ARG A 279 -7.83 21.34 17.54
C ARG A 279 -6.78 21.60 18.61
N LEU A 280 -5.57 21.99 18.21
CA LEU A 280 -4.53 22.37 19.15
C LEU A 280 -4.94 23.59 19.96
N ARG A 281 -5.44 24.64 19.31
CA ARG A 281 -5.90 25.85 19.99
C ARG A 281 -6.99 25.55 21.01
N GLU A 282 -8.05 24.87 20.60
CA GLU A 282 -9.17 24.48 21.46
C GLU A 282 -8.69 23.76 22.73
N ARG A 283 -7.80 22.78 22.57
CA ARG A 283 -7.27 21.97 23.67
C ARG A 283 -6.37 22.77 24.62
N LEU A 284 -5.49 23.60 24.07
CA LEU A 284 -4.57 24.43 24.85
C LEU A 284 -5.34 25.52 25.61
N GLU A 285 -6.31 26.18 24.99
CA GLU A 285 -7.19 27.15 25.64
C GLU A 285 -7.97 26.51 26.78
N HIS A 286 -8.58 25.33 26.55
CA HIS A 286 -9.29 24.60 27.59
C HIS A 286 -8.38 24.21 28.77
N HIS A 287 -7.12 23.85 28.51
CA HIS A 287 -6.15 23.53 29.56
C HIS A 287 -5.73 24.79 30.35
N THR A 288 -5.42 25.90 29.67
CA THR A 288 -5.05 27.17 30.32
C THR A 288 -6.20 27.81 31.11
N ALA A 289 -7.45 27.54 30.73
CA ALA A 289 -8.64 27.96 31.46
C ALA A 289 -8.93 27.11 32.72
N ALA A 290 -8.26 25.95 32.88
CA ALA A 290 -8.48 25.06 34.01
C ALA A 290 -7.86 25.63 35.31
N PRO A 291 -8.55 25.48 36.47
CA PRO A 291 -8.03 25.98 37.73
C PRO A 291 -6.74 25.24 38.13
N GLY A 292 -5.63 25.99 38.24
CA GLY A 292 -4.30 25.47 38.57
C GLY A 292 -3.33 25.37 37.39
N ALA A 293 -3.71 25.82 36.20
CA ALA A 293 -2.81 25.89 35.04
C ALA A 293 -1.67 26.90 35.27
N ASP A 294 -0.46 26.55 34.82
CA ASP A 294 0.65 27.50 34.73
C ASP A 294 0.22 28.67 33.84
N GLY A 295 0.55 29.90 34.24
CA GLY A 295 0.18 31.14 33.53
C GLY A 295 0.88 31.35 32.17
N THR A 296 1.19 30.26 31.47
CA THR A 296 1.81 30.24 30.15
C THR A 296 0.78 30.65 29.10
N ASP A 297 1.19 31.51 28.17
CA ASP A 297 0.33 31.98 27.08
C ASP A 297 -0.05 30.81 26.15
N PRO A 298 -1.35 30.54 25.90
CA PRO A 298 -1.77 29.51 24.95
C PRO A 298 -1.18 29.72 23.55
N ALA A 299 -0.88 30.97 23.17
CA ALA A 299 -0.25 31.26 21.88
C ALA A 299 1.19 30.73 21.79
N GLU A 300 1.95 30.78 22.89
CA GLU A 300 3.31 30.24 22.98
C GLU A 300 3.30 28.71 22.94
N LEU A 301 2.38 28.07 23.65
CA LEU A 301 2.19 26.62 23.61
C LEU A 301 1.82 26.14 22.20
N LEU A 302 0.93 26.88 21.51
CA LEU A 302 0.55 26.58 20.13
C LEU A 302 1.75 26.66 19.19
N ALA A 303 2.57 27.71 19.29
CA ALA A 303 3.78 27.85 18.48
C ALA A 303 4.76 26.69 18.70
N ARG A 304 4.98 26.29 19.96
CA ARG A 304 5.81 25.13 20.32
C ARG A 304 5.26 23.81 19.75
N SER A 305 3.94 23.61 19.75
CA SER A 305 3.30 22.44 19.12
C SER A 305 3.47 22.44 17.60
N GLU A 306 3.36 23.59 16.94
CA GLU A 306 3.57 23.73 15.48
C GLU A 306 5.04 23.44 15.10
N GLU A 307 6.01 23.97 15.86
CA GLU A 307 7.44 23.65 15.69
C GLU A 307 7.73 22.17 15.89
N LEU A 308 7.12 21.56 16.91
CA LEU A 308 7.23 20.13 17.18
C LEU A 308 6.71 19.28 16.01
N TYR A 309 5.55 19.65 15.46
CA TYR A 309 4.96 18.97 14.30
C TYR A 309 5.81 19.11 13.04
N ALA A 310 6.55 20.22 12.88
CA ALA A 310 7.43 20.44 11.73
C ALA A 310 8.72 19.59 11.73
N ARG A 311 9.06 18.94 12.86
CA ARG A 311 10.27 18.13 12.96
C ARG A 311 10.19 16.86 12.10
N ALA A 312 11.30 16.53 11.44
CA ALA A 312 11.39 15.38 10.54
C ALA A 312 11.03 14.06 11.23
N ASP A 313 11.51 13.83 12.45
CA ASP A 313 11.23 12.59 13.19
C ASP A 313 9.73 12.39 13.53
N VAL A 314 8.98 13.47 13.77
CA VAL A 314 7.53 13.43 13.99
C VAL A 314 6.80 13.21 12.66
N LYS A 315 7.23 13.89 11.58
CA LYS A 315 6.68 13.72 10.23
C LYS A 315 6.88 12.30 9.71
N ASP A 316 8.07 11.74 9.92
CA ASP A 316 8.42 10.37 9.53
C ASP A 316 7.64 9.34 10.36
N ALA A 317 7.48 9.58 11.67
CA ALA A 317 6.68 8.71 12.54
C ALA A 317 5.19 8.75 12.19
N LEU A 318 4.67 9.90 11.78
CA LEU A 318 3.29 10.05 11.32
C LEU A 318 3.08 9.36 9.97
N GLY A 319 3.96 9.65 9.00
CA GLY A 319 3.97 9.05 7.67
C GLY A 319 2.64 9.17 6.89
N LEU A 320 1.82 10.18 7.20
CA LEU A 320 0.56 10.50 6.52
C LEU A 320 0.64 11.91 5.93
N ASP A 321 0.22 12.07 4.67
CA ASP A 321 0.25 13.36 3.97
C ASP A 321 -0.94 14.25 4.38
N ASP A 322 -2.15 13.69 4.36
CA ASP A 322 -3.41 14.32 4.74
C ASP A 322 -3.96 13.63 5.99
N LEU A 323 -4.40 14.37 7.00
CA LEU A 323 -5.07 13.84 8.19
C LEU A 323 -6.58 13.94 8.07
N ARG A 324 -7.26 12.86 8.45
CA ARG A 324 -8.70 12.84 8.71
C ARG A 324 -9.02 13.57 10.03
N PRO A 325 -10.25 14.05 10.25
CA PRO A 325 -10.59 14.75 11.49
C PRO A 325 -10.31 13.97 12.77
N ALA A 326 -10.57 12.67 12.81
CA ALA A 326 -10.25 11.84 13.96
C ALA A 326 -8.73 11.70 14.19
N GLU A 327 -7.94 11.69 13.12
CA GLU A 327 -6.48 11.59 13.17
C GLU A 327 -5.85 12.92 13.59
N ALA A 328 -6.37 14.04 13.09
CA ALA A 328 -5.98 15.38 13.51
C ALA A 328 -6.28 15.61 14.99
N GLU A 329 -7.41 15.09 15.49
CA GLU A 329 -7.77 15.13 16.91
C GLU A 329 -6.75 14.37 17.78
N LEU A 330 -6.42 13.14 17.40
CA LEU A 330 -5.44 12.33 18.13
C LEU A 330 -4.05 12.99 18.10
N LEU A 331 -3.61 13.46 16.92
CA LEU A 331 -2.33 14.14 16.80
C LEU A 331 -2.29 15.43 17.64
N ALA A 332 -3.37 16.22 17.64
CA ALA A 332 -3.48 17.41 18.48
C ALA A 332 -3.35 17.03 19.96
N SER A 333 -4.00 15.95 20.40
CA SER A 333 -3.89 15.44 21.77
C SER A 333 -2.46 15.03 22.13
N LEU A 334 -1.75 14.34 21.24
CA LEU A 334 -0.38 13.89 21.47
C LEU A 334 0.60 15.06 21.52
N LEU A 335 0.47 16.02 20.61
CA LEU A 335 1.30 17.22 20.56
C LEU A 335 1.07 18.12 21.78
N ALA A 336 -0.19 18.36 22.16
CA ALA A 336 -0.53 19.15 23.33
C ALA A 336 -0.02 18.46 24.61
N GLY A 337 -0.28 17.16 24.78
CA GLY A 337 0.20 16.38 25.92
C GLY A 337 1.73 16.38 26.04
N HIS A 338 2.47 16.34 24.92
CA HIS A 338 3.92 16.42 24.97
C HIS A 338 4.44 17.81 25.37
N VAL A 339 3.82 18.87 24.85
CA VAL A 339 4.21 20.26 25.18
C VAL A 339 3.87 20.61 26.63
N LEU A 340 2.78 20.04 27.16
CA LEU A 340 2.35 20.18 28.56
C LEU A 340 3.13 19.26 29.52
N GLY A 341 3.88 18.29 29.01
CA GLY A 341 4.71 17.37 29.81
C GLY A 341 4.01 16.07 30.26
N ASP A 342 2.77 15.85 29.83
CA ASP A 342 1.98 14.65 30.14
C ASP A 342 2.40 13.42 29.32
N VAL A 343 2.98 13.64 28.14
CA VAL A 343 3.33 12.57 27.17
C VAL A 343 4.83 12.61 26.87
N THR A 344 5.51 11.47 26.96
CA THR A 344 6.94 11.39 26.63
C THR A 344 7.20 11.53 25.13
N ARG A 345 8.44 11.79 24.74
CA ARG A 345 8.81 11.85 23.31
C ARG A 345 8.58 10.52 22.60
N GLU A 346 8.85 9.40 23.27
CA GLU A 346 8.66 8.06 22.72
C GLU A 346 7.18 7.75 22.50
N ASP A 347 6.33 8.09 23.48
CA ASP A 347 4.88 7.92 23.40
C ASP A 347 4.26 8.77 22.29
N LEU A 348 4.73 10.01 22.10
CA LEU A 348 4.33 10.85 20.97
C LEU A 348 4.63 10.16 19.63
N LEU A 349 5.87 9.66 19.44
CA LEU A 349 6.26 9.02 18.20
C LEU A 349 5.52 7.68 18.00
N SER A 350 5.26 6.92 19.06
CA SER A 350 4.45 5.69 19.01
C SER A 350 2.99 5.99 18.64
N GLY A 351 2.40 7.01 19.27
CA GLY A 351 1.06 7.49 18.95
C GLY A 351 0.94 7.96 17.50
N CYS A 352 1.94 8.66 16.96
CA CYS A 352 1.97 9.04 15.54
C CYS A 352 1.96 7.81 14.61
N ARG A 353 2.79 6.80 14.91
CA ARG A 353 2.83 5.54 14.13
C ARG A 353 1.51 4.77 14.18
N SER A 354 0.80 4.86 15.30
CA SER A 354 -0.47 4.15 15.49
C SER A 354 -1.58 4.62 14.53
N LEU A 355 -1.49 5.83 13.98
CA LEU A 355 -2.51 6.39 13.07
C LEU A 355 -2.62 5.58 11.76
N ALA A 356 -1.50 5.31 11.10
CA ALA A 356 -1.50 4.50 9.88
C ALA A 356 -1.96 3.04 10.16
N ALA A 357 -1.58 2.48 11.31
CA ALA A 357 -2.00 1.15 11.72
C ALA A 357 -3.52 1.08 11.99
N ALA A 358 -4.09 2.08 12.67
CA ALA A 358 -5.53 2.19 12.89
C ALA A 358 -6.30 2.31 11.56
N GLN A 359 -5.76 3.07 10.61
CA GLN A 359 -6.34 3.18 9.27
C GLN A 359 -6.35 1.82 8.54
N ALA A 360 -5.24 1.08 8.58
CA ALA A 360 -5.18 -0.25 7.98
C ALA A 360 -6.22 -1.17 8.62
N GLN A 361 -6.27 -1.25 9.95
CA GLN A 361 -7.25 -2.05 10.68
C GLN A 361 -8.70 -1.71 10.30
N GLU A 362 -9.04 -0.42 10.16
CA GLU A 362 -10.37 0.01 9.73
C GLU A 362 -10.74 -0.58 8.36
N TRP A 363 -9.80 -0.58 7.41
CA TRP A 363 -10.02 -1.09 6.06
C TRP A 363 -10.28 -2.60 6.02
N PHE A 364 -9.61 -3.39 6.86
CA PHE A 364 -9.82 -4.85 6.91
C PHE A 364 -11.02 -5.24 7.77
N ALA A 365 -11.28 -4.54 8.88
CA ALA A 365 -12.40 -4.84 9.78
C ALA A 365 -13.79 -4.72 9.13
N GLY A 366 -13.92 -3.98 8.02
CA GLY A 366 -15.16 -3.90 7.24
C GLY A 366 -15.53 -5.23 6.57
N VAL A 367 -14.54 -5.97 6.05
CA VAL A 367 -14.76 -7.24 5.36
C VAL A 367 -15.13 -8.34 6.34
N ASP A 368 -14.46 -8.43 7.50
CA ASP A 368 -14.81 -9.40 8.54
C ASP A 368 -16.27 -9.24 9.01
N ARG A 369 -16.75 -7.99 9.10
CA ARG A 369 -18.14 -7.68 9.46
C ARG A 369 -19.13 -8.12 8.38
N ALA A 370 -18.82 -7.85 7.11
CA ALA A 370 -19.65 -8.30 5.99
C ALA A 370 -19.70 -9.83 5.90
N LEU A 371 -18.57 -10.51 6.15
CA LEU A 371 -18.46 -11.97 6.14
C LEU A 371 -19.06 -12.64 7.39
N THR A 372 -19.34 -11.91 8.47
CA THR A 372 -19.98 -12.45 9.67
C THR A 372 -21.49 -12.14 9.71
N ALA A 373 -21.97 -11.22 8.88
CA ALA A 373 -23.39 -10.95 8.73
C ALA A 373 -24.16 -12.18 8.17
N PRO A 374 -25.39 -12.46 8.65
CA PRO A 374 -26.19 -13.57 8.14
C PRO A 374 -26.40 -13.41 6.63
N ALA A 375 -26.15 -14.48 5.87
CA ALA A 375 -26.33 -14.48 4.42
C ALA A 375 -27.79 -14.13 4.09
N PRO A 376 -28.06 -13.30 3.07
CA PRO A 376 -29.41 -13.00 2.65
C PRO A 376 -30.17 -14.30 2.37
N ALA A 377 -31.42 -14.37 2.81
CA ALA A 377 -32.25 -15.56 2.62
C ALA A 377 -32.49 -15.79 1.13
N VAL A 378 -31.85 -16.84 0.60
CA VAL A 378 -32.12 -17.47 -0.71
C VAL A 378 -31.94 -16.53 -1.91
N GLY A 379 -30.81 -16.67 -2.62
CA GLY A 379 -30.71 -16.14 -3.98
C GLY A 379 -31.78 -16.76 -4.89
N THR A 380 -32.12 -16.10 -6.00
CA THR A 380 -33.14 -16.51 -6.98
C THR A 380 -32.99 -17.96 -7.50
N ASP A 381 -31.81 -18.55 -7.31
CA ASP A 381 -31.41 -19.82 -7.89
C ASP A 381 -31.46 -20.98 -6.86
N GLY A 382 -31.94 -20.74 -5.64
CA GLY A 382 -32.13 -21.78 -4.62
C GLY A 382 -30.85 -22.40 -4.06
N LYS A 383 -29.66 -21.89 -4.43
CA LYS A 383 -28.37 -22.32 -3.89
C LYS A 383 -27.91 -21.39 -2.76
N PRO A 384 -27.41 -21.94 -1.64
CA PRO A 384 -26.77 -21.14 -0.59
C PRO A 384 -25.36 -20.74 -1.06
N GLY A 385 -25.27 -19.66 -1.83
CA GLY A 385 -24.01 -18.98 -2.13
C GLY A 385 -24.08 -17.54 -1.63
N ARG A 386 -22.96 -16.95 -1.22
CA ARG A 386 -22.88 -15.49 -1.03
C ARG A 386 -22.62 -14.84 -2.39
N PRO A 387 -23.63 -14.26 -3.06
CA PRO A 387 -23.35 -13.45 -4.25
C PRO A 387 -22.43 -12.27 -3.85
N GLY A 388 -21.45 -11.95 -4.69
CA GLY A 388 -20.64 -10.73 -4.55
C GLY A 388 -19.38 -10.81 -3.69
N THR A 389 -18.81 -12.00 -3.43
CA THR A 389 -17.51 -12.11 -2.71
C THR A 389 -16.39 -11.31 -3.38
N ALA A 390 -16.35 -11.28 -4.72
CA ALA A 390 -15.40 -10.48 -5.47
C ALA A 390 -15.58 -8.96 -5.22
N GLU A 391 -16.81 -8.45 -5.15
CA GLU A 391 -17.10 -7.04 -4.85
C GLU A 391 -16.69 -6.67 -3.43
N LEU A 392 -16.84 -7.60 -2.48
CA LEU A 392 -16.39 -7.43 -1.10
C LEU A 392 -14.85 -7.42 -0.98
N PHE A 393 -14.16 -8.29 -1.71
CA PHE A 393 -12.70 -8.44 -1.61
C PHE A 393 -11.92 -7.42 -2.45
N HIS A 394 -12.47 -6.91 -3.56
CA HIS A 394 -11.74 -6.00 -4.46
C HIS A 394 -11.15 -4.78 -3.74
N PRO A 395 -11.88 -4.03 -2.90
CA PRO A 395 -11.29 -2.88 -2.20
C PRO A 395 -10.13 -3.26 -1.26
N VAL A 396 -10.14 -4.45 -0.67
CA VAL A 396 -9.04 -4.93 0.18
C VAL A 396 -7.88 -5.41 -0.67
N ALA A 397 -8.15 -6.16 -1.74
CA ALA A 397 -7.14 -6.61 -2.69
C ALA A 397 -6.43 -5.42 -3.37
N PHE A 398 -7.16 -4.36 -3.69
CA PHE A 398 -6.58 -3.13 -4.23
C PHE A 398 -5.64 -2.45 -3.23
N ARG A 399 -6.01 -2.38 -1.96
CA ARG A 399 -5.13 -1.83 -0.90
C ARG A 399 -3.86 -2.69 -0.71
N ILE A 400 -3.98 -4.01 -0.72
CA ILE A 400 -2.82 -4.91 -0.65
C ILE A 400 -1.93 -4.73 -1.89
N ALA A 401 -2.52 -4.73 -3.09
CA ALA A 401 -1.79 -4.51 -4.34
C ALA A 401 -1.09 -3.14 -4.35
N LEU A 402 -1.74 -2.09 -3.87
CA LEU A 402 -1.15 -0.76 -3.76
C LEU A 402 -0.02 -0.71 -2.72
N ALA A 403 -0.10 -1.48 -1.63
CA ALA A 403 0.96 -1.58 -0.64
C ALA A 403 2.20 -2.29 -1.21
N VAL A 404 1.97 -3.32 -2.01
CA VAL A 404 3.04 -4.12 -2.64
C VAL A 404 3.66 -3.40 -3.84
N LEU A 405 2.84 -2.74 -4.67
CA LEU A 405 3.22 -2.19 -5.98
C LEU A 405 3.22 -0.66 -6.02
N GLY A 406 3.14 0.03 -4.89
CA GLY A 406 3.11 1.50 -4.82
C GLY A 406 4.21 2.14 -5.67
N GLY A 407 3.84 3.06 -6.56
CA GLY A 407 4.71 3.68 -7.56
C GLY A 407 4.84 2.92 -8.88
N ALA A 408 4.08 1.84 -9.10
CA ALA A 408 3.86 1.22 -10.41
C ALA A 408 2.71 1.92 -11.17
N PRO A 409 2.53 1.63 -12.48
CA PRO A 409 1.37 2.09 -13.24
C PRO A 409 0.06 1.72 -12.54
N HIS A 410 -0.90 2.64 -12.51
CA HIS A 410 -2.23 2.39 -11.95
C HIS A 410 -2.88 1.13 -12.56
N SER A 411 -2.74 0.93 -13.87
CA SER A 411 -3.25 -0.27 -14.55
C SER A 411 -2.60 -1.57 -14.08
N ALA A 412 -1.31 -1.55 -13.71
CA ALA A 412 -0.62 -2.72 -13.18
C ALA A 412 -1.09 -3.05 -11.75
N VAL A 413 -1.30 -2.03 -10.91
CA VAL A 413 -1.86 -2.20 -9.57
C VAL A 413 -3.28 -2.74 -9.62
N ALA A 414 -4.14 -2.20 -10.48
CA ALA A 414 -5.51 -2.67 -10.66
C ALA A 414 -5.56 -4.12 -11.17
N ALA A 415 -4.71 -4.48 -12.16
CA ALA A 415 -4.62 -5.85 -12.64
C ALA A 415 -4.16 -6.83 -11.54
N ALA A 416 -3.17 -6.44 -10.74
CA ALA A 416 -2.72 -7.24 -9.60
C ALA A 416 -3.79 -7.37 -8.51
N ALA A 417 -4.58 -6.32 -8.28
CA ALA A 417 -5.72 -6.33 -7.36
C ALA A 417 -6.81 -7.32 -7.81
N HIS A 418 -7.12 -7.37 -9.10
CA HIS A 418 -8.07 -8.35 -9.66
C HIS A 418 -7.59 -9.79 -9.50
N LEU A 419 -6.29 -10.05 -9.73
CA LEU A 419 -5.70 -11.36 -9.48
C LEU A 419 -5.81 -11.76 -8.01
N LEU A 420 -5.53 -10.84 -7.08
CA LEU A 420 -5.66 -11.12 -5.66
C LEU A 420 -7.12 -11.28 -5.21
N THR A 421 -8.04 -10.50 -5.78
CA THR A 421 -9.49 -10.62 -5.54
C THR A 421 -9.97 -12.02 -5.91
N TRP A 422 -9.50 -12.55 -7.03
CA TRP A 422 -9.78 -13.93 -7.42
C TRP A 422 -9.25 -14.94 -6.39
N GLU A 423 -7.96 -14.85 -6.01
CA GLU A 423 -7.36 -15.77 -5.05
C GLU A 423 -8.06 -15.75 -3.68
N LEU A 424 -8.45 -14.56 -3.19
CA LEU A 424 -9.21 -14.39 -1.95
C LEU A 424 -10.62 -14.98 -2.07
N SER A 425 -11.30 -14.74 -3.19
CA SER A 425 -12.64 -15.25 -3.43
C SER A 425 -12.67 -16.77 -3.51
N VAL A 426 -11.73 -17.39 -4.22
CA VAL A 426 -11.58 -18.86 -4.31
C VAL A 426 -11.28 -19.47 -2.94
N GLN A 427 -10.48 -18.81 -2.11
CA GLN A 427 -10.18 -19.30 -0.76
C GLN A 427 -11.39 -19.18 0.18
N CYS A 428 -12.16 -18.10 0.05
CA CYS A 428 -13.34 -17.85 0.89
C CYS A 428 -14.49 -18.80 0.57
N ASP A 429 -14.68 -19.14 -0.70
CA ASP A 429 -15.76 -20.00 -1.19
C ASP A 429 -15.23 -20.93 -2.28
N PRO A 430 -14.54 -22.03 -1.92
CA PRO A 430 -13.90 -22.91 -2.89
C PRO A 430 -14.88 -23.70 -3.74
N ASP A 431 -16.12 -23.87 -3.28
CA ASP A 431 -17.15 -24.63 -3.98
C ASP A 431 -17.82 -23.82 -5.09
N ASN A 432 -17.71 -22.49 -5.06
CA ASN A 432 -18.31 -21.60 -6.04
C ASN A 432 -17.24 -20.84 -6.85
N THR A 433 -17.37 -20.87 -8.17
CA THR A 433 -16.50 -20.06 -9.03
C THR A 433 -16.86 -18.57 -8.86
N PRO A 434 -15.89 -17.71 -8.49
CA PRO A 434 -16.15 -16.28 -8.33
C PRO A 434 -16.63 -15.65 -9.64
N ALA A 435 -17.62 -14.75 -9.57
CA ALA A 435 -17.98 -13.92 -10.71
C ALA A 435 -16.79 -13.02 -11.08
N ARG A 436 -16.50 -12.90 -12.39
CA ARG A 436 -15.51 -11.96 -12.94
C ARG A 436 -16.22 -10.86 -13.73
N PRO A 437 -16.81 -9.85 -13.06
CA PRO A 437 -17.35 -8.72 -13.79
C PRO A 437 -16.23 -8.00 -14.56
N LEU A 438 -16.44 -7.73 -15.85
CA LEU A 438 -15.44 -7.09 -16.71
C LEU A 438 -15.54 -5.56 -16.72
N PHE A 439 -16.68 -5.01 -16.29
CA PHE A 439 -16.99 -3.57 -16.29
C PHE A 439 -17.44 -3.12 -14.90
N CYS A 440 -16.72 -3.54 -13.86
CA CYS A 440 -16.98 -3.17 -12.46
C CYS A 440 -16.02 -2.13 -11.90
N ASP A 441 -14.92 -1.86 -12.61
CA ASP A 441 -13.86 -1.00 -12.12
C ASP A 441 -14.34 0.45 -12.01
N ASP A 442 -14.16 1.03 -10.83
CA ASP A 442 -14.30 2.46 -10.58
C ASP A 442 -12.96 2.98 -10.06
N PRO A 443 -12.04 3.35 -10.98
CA PRO A 443 -10.69 3.77 -10.61
C PRO A 443 -10.68 5.01 -9.70
N ASP A 444 -11.68 5.87 -9.80
CA ASP A 444 -11.78 7.08 -8.98
C ASP A 444 -12.23 6.73 -7.56
N ALA A 445 -13.16 5.78 -7.41
CA ALA A 445 -13.51 5.22 -6.11
C ALA A 445 -12.35 4.47 -5.46
N ASP A 446 -11.64 3.62 -6.20
CA ASP A 446 -10.51 2.85 -5.68
C ASP A 446 -9.42 3.80 -5.14
N VAL A 447 -9.15 4.90 -5.85
CA VAL A 447 -8.22 5.95 -5.42
C VAL A 447 -8.74 6.65 -4.15
N ALA A 448 -10.00 7.06 -4.13
CA ALA A 448 -10.57 7.81 -3.01
C ALA A 448 -10.69 6.96 -1.73
N LEU A 449 -11.17 5.72 -1.84
CA LEU A 449 -11.41 4.81 -0.71
C LEU A 449 -10.12 4.20 -0.15
N SER A 450 -9.04 4.21 -0.93
CA SER A 450 -7.73 3.69 -0.51
C SER A 450 -6.76 4.79 -0.05
N ARG A 451 -7.21 6.05 0.06
CA ARG A 451 -6.33 7.21 0.32
C ARG A 451 -5.14 7.22 -0.64
N ALA A 452 -5.41 6.96 -1.92
CA ALA A 452 -4.38 6.95 -2.94
C ALA A 452 -4.30 8.30 -3.65
N GLN A 453 -3.23 8.47 -4.41
CA GLN A 453 -3.04 9.57 -5.33
C GLN A 453 -2.41 9.05 -6.61
N VAL A 454 -2.88 9.57 -7.73
CA VAL A 454 -2.32 9.30 -9.05
C VAL A 454 -1.49 10.50 -9.46
N ARG A 455 -0.27 10.27 -9.93
CA ARG A 455 0.59 11.32 -10.50
C ARG A 455 1.11 10.86 -11.85
N ASP A 456 1.30 11.80 -12.76
CA ASP A 456 1.98 11.53 -14.02
C ASP A 456 3.45 11.23 -13.74
N GLY A 457 3.96 10.21 -14.41
CA GLY A 457 5.34 9.75 -14.30
C GLY A 457 5.80 9.08 -15.58
N ARG A 458 6.93 8.38 -15.51
CA ARG A 458 7.52 7.66 -16.64
C ARG A 458 7.82 6.23 -16.22
N VAL A 459 7.62 5.30 -17.15
CA VAL A 459 7.92 3.88 -16.98
C VAL A 459 8.67 3.44 -18.22
N GLU A 460 9.72 2.67 -18.01
CA GLU A 460 10.49 2.13 -19.11
C GLU A 460 9.78 0.93 -19.72
N VAL A 461 9.66 0.93 -21.04
CA VAL A 461 9.12 -0.18 -21.84
C VAL A 461 10.10 -0.40 -22.98
N ALA A 462 10.71 -1.59 -23.03
CA ALA A 462 11.75 -1.93 -24.02
C ALA A 462 12.85 -0.85 -24.13
N GLY A 463 13.34 -0.36 -22.98
CA GLY A 463 14.39 0.64 -22.93
C GLY A 463 13.99 2.08 -23.18
N VAL A 464 12.71 2.33 -23.46
CA VAL A 464 12.20 3.67 -23.73
C VAL A 464 11.30 4.11 -22.60
N ASP A 465 11.58 5.28 -22.02
CA ASP A 465 10.69 5.87 -21.03
C ASP A 465 9.40 6.37 -21.68
N VAL A 466 8.27 5.78 -21.29
CA VAL A 466 6.92 6.13 -21.75
C VAL A 466 6.15 6.83 -20.63
N PRO A 467 5.37 7.89 -20.91
CA PRO A 467 4.47 8.49 -19.93
C PRO A 467 3.49 7.48 -19.36
N ALA A 468 3.34 7.47 -18.04
CA ALA A 468 2.43 6.57 -17.34
C ALA A 468 1.80 7.28 -16.14
N ARG A 469 0.57 6.87 -15.78
CA ARG A 469 -0.06 7.28 -14.52
C ARG A 469 0.38 6.34 -13.42
N LEU A 470 1.17 6.84 -12.49
CA LEU A 470 1.68 6.10 -11.35
C LEU A 470 0.80 6.34 -10.13
N ILE A 471 0.64 5.34 -9.27
CA ILE A 471 -0.25 5.42 -8.10
C ILE A 471 0.50 5.14 -6.79
N TRP A 472 0.20 5.92 -5.75
CA TRP A 472 0.76 5.75 -4.40
C TRP A 472 -0.32 5.96 -3.35
N TYR A 473 -0.06 5.49 -2.14
CA TYR A 473 -0.75 5.99 -0.96
C TYR A 473 -0.42 7.48 -0.70
N ARG A 474 -1.35 8.18 -0.05
CA ARG A 474 -1.14 9.52 0.54
C ARG A 474 -0.55 9.39 1.94
N GLY A 475 0.66 8.85 2.00
CA GLY A 475 1.38 8.58 3.24
C GLY A 475 2.33 7.40 3.08
N SER A 476 3.59 7.61 3.46
CA SER A 476 4.64 6.59 3.41
C SER A 476 4.47 5.48 4.44
N ALA A 477 3.72 5.70 5.53
CA ALA A 477 3.48 4.68 6.56
C ALA A 477 2.38 3.67 6.20
N LEU A 478 1.49 3.99 5.24
CA LEU A 478 0.35 3.15 4.88
C LEU A 478 0.73 1.79 4.26
N PRO A 479 1.71 1.68 3.32
CA PRO A 479 2.14 0.39 2.79
C PRO A 479 2.53 -0.60 3.90
N ALA A 480 3.44 -0.18 4.79
CA ALA A 480 3.92 -1.02 5.89
C ALA A 480 2.79 -1.37 6.88
N ALA A 481 1.90 -0.43 7.18
CA ALA A 481 0.74 -0.68 8.04
C ALA A 481 -0.24 -1.70 7.44
N VAL A 482 -0.50 -1.64 6.13
CA VAL A 482 -1.37 -2.60 5.42
C VAL A 482 -0.76 -3.99 5.40
N LEU A 483 0.52 -4.12 5.07
CA LEU A 483 1.22 -5.42 5.09
C LEU A 483 1.30 -5.99 6.52
N THR A 484 1.48 -5.12 7.52
CA THR A 484 1.44 -5.48 8.95
C THR A 484 0.11 -6.08 9.35
N GLU A 485 -0.98 -5.35 9.10
CA GLU A 485 -2.32 -5.78 9.47
C GLU A 485 -2.69 -7.11 8.79
N LEU A 486 -2.40 -7.20 7.48
CA LEU A 486 -2.61 -8.42 6.69
C LEU A 486 -1.90 -9.63 7.32
N TRP A 487 -0.61 -9.51 7.61
CA TRP A 487 0.20 -10.66 7.99
C TRP A 487 0.00 -11.08 9.45
N ASP A 488 -0.26 -10.13 10.35
CA ASP A 488 -0.33 -10.41 11.79
C ASP A 488 -1.73 -10.80 12.26
N ARG A 489 -2.79 -10.39 11.54
CA ARG A 489 -4.17 -10.64 11.97
C ARG A 489 -4.96 -11.54 11.04
N HIS A 490 -4.64 -11.58 9.76
CA HIS A 490 -5.42 -12.31 8.76
C HIS A 490 -4.68 -13.57 8.28
N PHE A 491 -4.34 -14.48 9.20
CA PHE A 491 -3.64 -15.73 8.87
C PHE A 491 -4.26 -16.53 7.71
N PRO A 492 -5.61 -16.66 7.58
CA PRO A 492 -6.22 -17.36 6.45
C PRO A 492 -5.94 -16.71 5.09
N ALA A 493 -5.63 -15.41 5.04
CA ALA A 493 -5.32 -14.69 3.81
C ALA A 493 -3.88 -14.93 3.31
N ARG A 494 -2.98 -15.47 4.16
CA ARG A 494 -1.57 -15.69 3.79
C ARG A 494 -1.41 -16.65 2.62
N GLY A 495 -2.15 -17.76 2.60
CA GLY A 495 -2.11 -18.73 1.49
C GLY A 495 -2.44 -18.11 0.12
N PRO A 496 -3.60 -17.44 -0.03
CA PRO A 496 -3.93 -16.67 -1.24
C PRO A 496 -2.87 -15.63 -1.62
N VAL A 497 -2.35 -14.89 -0.65
CA VAL A 497 -1.33 -13.85 -0.88
C VAL A 497 -0.02 -14.47 -1.37
N VAL A 498 0.42 -15.60 -0.82
CA VAL A 498 1.61 -16.33 -1.29
C VAL A 498 1.42 -16.81 -2.73
N ARG A 499 0.26 -17.39 -3.07
CA ARG A 499 -0.04 -17.82 -4.46
C ARG A 499 -0.04 -16.64 -5.42
N TRP A 500 -0.62 -15.52 -5.00
CA TRP A 500 -0.63 -14.28 -5.76
C TRP A 500 0.79 -13.71 -5.97
N LEU A 501 1.63 -13.65 -4.93
CA LEU A 501 3.03 -13.21 -5.05
C LEU A 501 3.85 -14.11 -5.99
N ARG A 502 3.61 -15.43 -5.98
CA ARG A 502 4.22 -16.36 -6.95
C ARG A 502 3.76 -16.06 -8.39
N GLN A 503 2.51 -15.66 -8.61
CA GLN A 503 2.04 -15.22 -9.92
C GLN A 503 2.69 -13.90 -10.35
N LEU A 504 2.86 -12.94 -9.42
CA LEU A 504 3.58 -11.70 -9.69
C LEU A 504 5.06 -11.92 -10.00
N ALA A 505 5.67 -12.99 -9.47
CA ALA A 505 7.04 -13.37 -9.80
C ALA A 505 7.21 -13.84 -11.26
N ASP A 506 6.11 -14.14 -11.96
CA ASP A 506 6.11 -14.49 -13.39
C ASP A 506 5.67 -13.30 -14.29
N ASP A 507 5.40 -12.13 -13.71
CA ASP A 507 5.01 -10.95 -14.51
C ASP A 507 6.22 -10.43 -15.31
N PRO A 508 6.08 -10.20 -16.63
CA PRO A 508 7.20 -9.78 -17.47
C PRO A 508 7.67 -8.34 -17.19
N ARG A 509 6.95 -7.57 -16.36
CA ARG A 509 7.26 -6.16 -16.11
C ARG A 509 8.13 -6.01 -14.86
N PRO A 510 9.35 -5.45 -14.96
CA PRO A 510 10.24 -5.23 -13.82
C PRO A 510 9.62 -4.50 -12.64
N GLN A 511 8.81 -3.48 -12.92
CA GLN A 511 8.14 -2.70 -11.90
C GLN A 511 7.08 -3.47 -11.12
N VAL A 512 6.66 -4.66 -11.58
CA VAL A 512 5.71 -5.52 -10.87
C VAL A 512 6.46 -6.52 -10.00
N TRP A 513 7.23 -7.42 -10.61
CA TRP A 513 7.85 -8.52 -9.88
C TRP A 513 8.92 -8.03 -8.88
N MET A 514 9.68 -6.98 -9.20
CA MET A 514 10.70 -6.45 -8.29
C MET A 514 10.08 -5.80 -7.05
N ARG A 515 9.00 -5.04 -7.23
CA ARG A 515 8.26 -4.43 -6.12
C ARG A 515 7.61 -5.49 -5.23
N ALA A 516 7.02 -6.50 -5.85
CA ALA A 516 6.48 -7.67 -5.17
C ALA A 516 7.55 -8.44 -4.39
N ALA A 517 8.76 -8.59 -4.92
CA ALA A 517 9.86 -9.28 -4.23
C ALA A 517 10.35 -8.52 -2.99
N VAL A 518 10.40 -7.19 -3.04
CA VAL A 518 10.75 -6.35 -1.89
C VAL A 518 9.65 -6.42 -0.81
N ALA A 519 8.38 -6.25 -1.20
CA ALA A 519 7.27 -6.38 -0.25
C ALA A 519 7.18 -7.79 0.36
N ALA A 520 7.48 -8.84 -0.41
CA ALA A 520 7.62 -10.20 0.09
C ALA A 520 8.72 -10.32 1.15
N GLY A 521 9.82 -9.58 1.02
CA GLY A 521 10.88 -9.50 2.03
C GLY A 521 10.37 -8.92 3.35
N GLU A 522 9.59 -7.85 3.27
CA GLU A 522 8.92 -7.25 4.44
C GLU A 522 7.95 -8.23 5.11
N LEU A 523 7.18 -9.00 4.35
CA LEU A 523 6.29 -10.03 4.90
C LEU A 523 7.07 -11.20 5.53
N CYS A 524 8.15 -11.65 4.88
CA CYS A 524 9.02 -12.70 5.40
C CYS A 524 9.65 -12.30 6.74
N VAL A 525 10.03 -11.05 6.94
CA VAL A 525 10.60 -10.58 8.21
C VAL A 525 9.59 -10.84 9.35
N ARG A 526 8.29 -10.63 9.14
CA ARG A 526 7.25 -10.83 10.18
C ARG A 526 6.99 -12.28 10.57
N ASP A 527 7.06 -13.18 9.60
CA ASP A 527 6.97 -14.63 9.83
C ASP A 527 7.91 -15.34 8.88
N PHE A 528 9.17 -15.42 9.30
CA PHE A 528 10.25 -15.90 8.45
C PHE A 528 10.13 -17.38 8.14
N ASP A 529 9.62 -18.18 9.07
CA ASP A 529 9.42 -19.61 8.84
C ASP A 529 8.37 -19.84 7.75
N HIS A 530 7.21 -19.17 7.84
CA HIS A 530 6.18 -19.27 6.82
C HIS A 530 6.62 -18.69 5.48
N GLY A 531 7.17 -17.47 5.46
CA GLY A 531 7.61 -16.80 4.24
C GLY A 531 8.76 -17.55 3.54
N TYR A 532 9.70 -18.10 4.31
CA TYR A 532 10.78 -18.91 3.74
C TYR A 532 10.26 -20.22 3.14
N THR A 533 9.43 -20.95 3.89
CA THR A 533 8.93 -22.27 3.49
C THR A 533 7.96 -22.17 2.31
N GLU A 534 7.02 -21.22 2.37
CA GLU A 534 5.94 -21.11 1.40
C GLU A 534 6.27 -20.16 0.23
N LEU A 535 7.26 -19.29 0.31
CA LEU A 535 7.55 -18.37 -0.80
C LEU A 535 8.99 -18.47 -1.29
N VAL A 536 9.97 -18.23 -0.42
CA VAL A 536 11.37 -18.12 -0.83
C VAL A 536 11.92 -19.44 -1.35
N ARG A 537 11.75 -20.54 -0.60
CA ARG A 537 12.36 -21.82 -0.94
C ARG A 537 11.82 -22.41 -2.26
N PRO A 538 10.51 -22.43 -2.53
CA PRO A 538 9.98 -22.91 -3.81
C PRO A 538 10.42 -22.06 -5.00
N LEU A 539 10.53 -20.73 -4.83
CA LEU A 539 10.96 -19.83 -5.90
C LEU A 539 12.48 -19.90 -6.15
N ALA A 540 13.28 -20.11 -5.11
CA ALA A 540 14.74 -20.23 -5.21
C ALA A 540 15.21 -21.52 -5.91
N ASP A 541 14.40 -22.58 -5.89
CA ASP A 541 14.68 -23.86 -6.57
C ASP A 541 13.90 -24.01 -7.89
N ALA A 542 13.11 -23.01 -8.27
CA ALA A 542 12.31 -23.01 -9.49
C ALA A 542 13.19 -23.07 -10.75
N PRO A 543 12.70 -23.66 -11.85
CA PRO A 543 13.45 -23.74 -13.11
C PRO A 543 13.61 -22.37 -13.79
N THR A 544 12.64 -21.48 -13.63
CA THR A 544 12.62 -20.11 -14.19
C THR A 544 13.62 -19.19 -13.48
N PRO A 545 14.59 -18.58 -14.19
CA PRO A 545 15.47 -17.54 -13.65
C PRO A 545 14.73 -16.43 -12.91
N LEU A 546 13.65 -15.88 -13.49
CA LEU A 546 12.92 -14.75 -12.89
C LEU A 546 12.45 -15.03 -11.45
N ARG A 547 11.90 -16.23 -11.20
CA ARG A 547 11.49 -16.68 -9.86
C ARG A 547 12.67 -16.78 -8.88
N ARG A 548 13.84 -17.21 -9.36
CA ARG A 548 15.06 -17.26 -8.54
C ARG A 548 15.56 -15.85 -8.18
N ILE A 549 15.47 -14.90 -9.11
CA ILE A 549 15.81 -13.49 -8.85
C ILE A 549 14.83 -12.89 -7.84
N PHE A 550 13.54 -13.20 -7.95
CA PHE A 550 12.53 -12.81 -6.98
C PHE A 550 12.92 -13.31 -5.57
N ALA A 551 13.22 -14.59 -5.43
CA ALA A 551 13.63 -15.18 -4.14
C ALA A 551 14.91 -14.54 -3.57
N ALA A 552 15.91 -14.30 -4.42
CA ALA A 552 17.15 -13.62 -4.04
C ALA A 552 16.90 -12.17 -3.56
N THR A 553 16.00 -11.45 -4.23
CA THR A 553 15.62 -10.08 -3.88
C THR A 553 14.86 -10.03 -2.56
N THR A 554 13.96 -10.99 -2.33
CA THR A 554 13.23 -11.15 -1.06
C THR A 554 14.18 -11.43 0.11
N LEU A 555 15.17 -12.32 -0.06
CA LEU A 555 16.20 -12.58 0.95
C LEU A 555 17.08 -11.36 1.22
N ASP A 556 17.48 -10.65 0.17
CA ASP A 556 18.24 -9.42 0.34
C ASP A 556 17.45 -8.36 1.13
N GLN A 557 16.17 -8.16 0.81
CA GLN A 557 15.34 -7.22 1.57
C GLN A 557 15.21 -7.67 3.04
N ALA A 558 15.02 -8.98 3.30
CA ALA A 558 14.99 -9.49 4.67
C ALA A 558 16.32 -9.30 5.41
N ALA A 559 17.47 -9.38 4.72
CA ALA A 559 18.79 -9.17 5.32
C ALA A 559 19.07 -7.72 5.73
N ARG A 560 18.27 -6.76 5.25
CA ARG A 560 18.35 -5.36 5.68
C ARG A 560 17.90 -5.18 7.14
N HIS A 561 17.08 -6.09 7.66
CA HIS A 561 16.64 -6.09 9.05
C HIS A 561 17.66 -6.81 9.95
N ASP A 562 18.13 -6.12 11.00
CA ASP A 562 19.16 -6.64 11.92
C ASP A 562 18.76 -7.97 12.54
N SER A 563 17.47 -8.09 12.91
CA SER A 563 16.86 -9.30 13.46
C SER A 563 16.98 -10.54 12.56
N HIS A 564 16.96 -10.39 11.23
CA HIS A 564 16.89 -11.49 10.27
C HIS A 564 18.19 -11.70 9.48
N ARG A 565 19.10 -10.72 9.50
CA ARG A 565 20.36 -10.73 8.74
C ARG A 565 21.17 -12.02 8.92
N LYS A 566 21.39 -12.45 10.17
CA LYS A 566 22.16 -13.67 10.46
C LYS A 566 21.52 -14.94 9.90
N ALA A 567 20.18 -15.02 9.89
CA ALA A 567 19.45 -16.15 9.33
C ALA A 567 19.63 -16.20 7.81
N VAL A 568 19.53 -15.06 7.14
CA VAL A 568 19.77 -14.97 5.68
C VAL A 568 21.20 -15.34 5.33
N HIS A 569 22.19 -14.83 6.07
CA HIS A 569 23.61 -15.18 5.88
C HIS A 569 23.84 -16.69 5.94
N ARG A 570 23.21 -17.36 6.92
CA ARG A 570 23.29 -18.82 7.05
C ARG A 570 22.65 -19.52 5.85
N ILE A 571 21.46 -19.11 5.43
CA ILE A 571 20.73 -19.73 4.30
C ILE A 571 21.53 -19.60 3.00
N VAL A 572 21.98 -18.38 2.68
CA VAL A 572 22.76 -18.11 1.46
C VAL A 572 24.11 -18.81 1.52
N GLY A 573 24.76 -18.83 2.69
CA GLY A 573 25.97 -19.60 2.94
C GLY A 573 25.79 -21.09 2.70
N ASP A 574 24.72 -21.69 3.21
CA ASP A 574 24.40 -23.11 3.05
C ASP A 574 24.08 -23.44 1.59
N TRP A 575 23.32 -22.59 0.89
CA TRP A 575 23.04 -22.74 -0.54
C TRP A 575 24.32 -22.66 -1.37
N SER A 576 25.24 -21.74 -1.07
CA SER A 576 26.51 -21.61 -1.79
C SER A 576 27.40 -22.86 -1.69
N ARG A 577 27.34 -23.58 -0.55
CA ARG A 577 28.21 -24.74 -0.27
C ARG A 577 27.57 -26.08 -0.66
N HIS A 578 26.29 -26.24 -0.36
CA HIS A 578 25.60 -27.54 -0.40
C HIS A 578 24.31 -27.51 -1.21
N GLY A 579 23.92 -26.35 -1.77
CA GLY A 579 22.70 -26.21 -2.55
C GLY A 579 22.74 -26.96 -3.89
N THR A 580 21.58 -27.20 -4.48
CA THR A 580 21.42 -27.61 -5.88
C THR A 580 21.98 -26.53 -6.82
N LYS A 581 22.12 -26.83 -8.12
CA LYS A 581 22.52 -25.82 -9.12
C LYS A 581 21.62 -24.58 -9.06
N SER A 582 20.30 -24.77 -8.96
CA SER A 582 19.31 -23.68 -8.81
C SER A 582 19.52 -22.88 -7.51
N LEU A 583 19.71 -23.53 -6.37
CA LEU A 583 19.92 -22.84 -5.09
C LEU A 583 21.25 -22.06 -5.07
N ARG A 584 22.33 -22.61 -5.64
CA ARG A 584 23.60 -21.87 -5.79
C ARG A 584 23.46 -20.68 -6.71
N TRP A 585 22.67 -20.80 -7.77
CA TRP A 585 22.37 -19.68 -8.67
C TRP A 585 21.63 -18.56 -7.93
N SER A 586 20.58 -18.92 -7.16
CA SER A 586 19.84 -17.98 -6.30
C SER A 586 20.73 -17.34 -5.23
N ALA A 587 21.65 -18.12 -4.64
CA ALA A 587 22.63 -17.60 -3.69
C ALA A 587 23.57 -16.57 -4.33
N ALA A 588 24.09 -16.84 -5.53
CA ALA A 588 24.93 -15.88 -6.25
C ALA A 588 24.19 -14.55 -6.51
N MET A 589 22.92 -14.60 -6.91
CA MET A 589 22.09 -13.41 -7.09
C MET A 589 21.88 -12.63 -5.78
N ALA A 590 21.64 -13.33 -4.66
CA ALA A 590 21.46 -12.70 -3.35
C ALA A 590 22.75 -12.01 -2.87
N LEU A 591 23.90 -12.66 -3.08
CA LEU A 591 25.23 -12.13 -2.77
C LEU A 591 25.54 -10.86 -3.57
N GLY A 592 25.15 -10.79 -4.85
CA GLY A 592 25.36 -9.61 -5.70
C GLY A 592 24.61 -8.34 -5.26
N TYR A 593 23.71 -8.43 -4.28
CA TYR A 593 23.10 -7.25 -3.65
C TYR A 593 23.88 -6.69 -2.46
N GLY A 594 24.83 -7.45 -1.91
CA GLY A 594 25.76 -7.00 -0.85
C GLY A 594 25.29 -7.21 0.59
N ASN A 595 24.01 -7.51 0.86
CA ASN A 595 23.52 -7.70 2.25
C ASN A 595 23.53 -9.16 2.72
N ALA A 596 23.80 -10.11 1.84
CA ALA A 596 23.63 -11.54 2.09
C ALA A 596 24.83 -12.24 2.76
N ALA A 597 25.91 -11.51 3.06
CA ALA A 597 27.05 -11.99 3.86
C ALA A 597 27.51 -10.93 4.87
N GLU A 598 28.40 -11.30 5.79
CA GLU A 598 28.88 -10.38 6.85
C GLU A 598 29.78 -9.27 6.29
N SER A 599 30.56 -9.59 5.25
CA SER A 599 31.47 -8.64 4.61
C SER A 599 31.55 -8.83 3.10
N THR A 600 32.10 -7.81 2.43
CA THR A 600 32.41 -7.86 1.00
C THR A 600 33.40 -8.99 0.67
N ASP A 601 34.38 -9.26 1.53
CA ASP A 601 35.30 -10.39 1.34
C ASP A 601 34.61 -11.74 1.39
N GLU A 602 33.72 -11.96 2.37
CA GLU A 602 32.95 -13.20 2.44
C GLU A 602 32.00 -13.37 1.25
N THR A 603 31.45 -12.25 0.76
CA THR A 603 30.63 -12.23 -0.45
C THR A 603 31.43 -12.72 -1.65
N LEU A 604 32.63 -12.16 -1.85
CA LEU A 604 33.52 -12.52 -2.95
C LEU A 604 34.02 -13.96 -2.83
N ASP A 605 34.32 -14.44 -1.62
CA ASP A 605 34.69 -15.84 -1.37
C ASP A 605 33.55 -16.82 -1.70
N ALA A 606 32.31 -16.45 -1.36
CA ALA A 606 31.14 -17.26 -1.68
C ALA A 606 30.84 -17.25 -3.19
N LEU A 607 30.95 -16.11 -3.86
CA LEU A 607 30.80 -16.01 -5.31
C LEU A 607 31.89 -16.79 -6.05
N ALA A 608 33.15 -16.69 -5.63
CA ALA A 608 34.23 -17.49 -6.18
C ALA A 608 33.98 -18.99 -6.02
N ARG A 609 33.52 -19.42 -4.84
CA ARG A 609 33.16 -20.82 -4.57
C ARG A 609 32.07 -21.32 -5.52
N ILE A 610 31.05 -20.51 -5.81
CA ILE A 610 29.99 -20.86 -6.75
C ILE A 610 30.53 -20.90 -8.18
N GLY A 611 31.29 -19.89 -8.59
CA GLY A 611 31.82 -19.76 -9.94
C GLY A 611 32.76 -20.88 -10.35
N ILE A 612 33.62 -21.35 -9.43
CA ILE A 612 34.57 -22.45 -9.71
C ILE A 612 33.97 -23.85 -9.53
N HIS A 613 32.74 -23.96 -9.01
CA HIS A 613 32.12 -25.26 -8.74
C HIS A 613 31.72 -25.96 -10.03
N GLY A 614 31.92 -27.29 -10.09
CA GLY A 614 31.51 -28.09 -11.25
C GLY A 614 32.14 -27.63 -12.56
N ASP A 615 33.46 -27.37 -12.55
CA ASP A 615 34.24 -26.93 -13.72
C ASP A 615 33.77 -25.62 -14.38
N GLY A 616 33.23 -24.68 -13.60
CA GLY A 616 32.83 -23.37 -14.12
C GLY A 616 31.37 -23.26 -14.55
N ASP A 617 30.56 -24.27 -14.24
CA ASP A 617 29.13 -24.37 -14.60
C ASP A 617 28.28 -23.14 -14.22
N GLN A 618 28.72 -22.37 -13.23
CA GLN A 618 28.03 -21.19 -12.70
C GLN A 618 28.94 -19.94 -12.71
N LEU A 619 30.00 -19.96 -13.52
CA LEU A 619 30.96 -18.86 -13.65
C LEU A 619 30.28 -17.57 -14.12
N ALA A 620 29.40 -17.64 -15.12
CA ALA A 620 28.71 -16.47 -15.68
C ALA A 620 27.86 -15.74 -14.63
N VAL A 621 27.04 -16.47 -13.85
CA VAL A 621 26.21 -15.86 -12.79
C VAL A 621 27.06 -15.34 -11.63
N ALA A 622 28.17 -16.00 -11.29
CA ALA A 622 29.09 -15.52 -10.27
C ALA A 622 29.74 -14.20 -10.71
N SER A 623 30.33 -14.17 -11.91
CA SER A 623 31.00 -13.00 -12.48
C SER A 623 30.05 -11.80 -12.60
N PHE A 624 28.85 -12.03 -13.14
CA PHE A 624 27.81 -11.00 -13.24
C PHE A 624 27.50 -10.36 -11.88
N ASN A 625 27.38 -11.15 -10.81
CA ASN A 625 27.11 -10.62 -9.48
C ASN A 625 28.32 -9.94 -8.84
N VAL A 626 29.56 -10.30 -9.20
CA VAL A 626 30.75 -9.53 -8.81
C VAL A 626 30.74 -8.15 -9.48
N VAL A 627 30.43 -8.06 -10.77
CA VAL A 627 30.30 -6.77 -11.48
C VAL A 627 29.24 -5.88 -10.82
N ARG A 628 28.11 -6.44 -10.38
CA ARG A 628 27.05 -5.69 -9.67
C ARG A 628 27.55 -5.06 -8.37
N LEU A 629 28.45 -5.73 -7.64
CA LEU A 629 29.04 -5.19 -6.41
C LEU A 629 29.89 -3.92 -6.65
N LEU A 630 30.38 -3.69 -7.88
CA LEU A 630 31.09 -2.45 -8.24
C LEU A 630 30.20 -1.20 -8.17
N THR A 631 28.87 -1.37 -8.14
CA THR A 631 27.92 -0.26 -7.95
C THR A 631 27.70 0.11 -6.48
N LEU A 632 28.29 -0.67 -5.56
CA LEU A 632 28.18 -0.46 -4.11
C LEU A 632 29.40 0.32 -3.57
N PRO A 633 29.34 0.83 -2.32
CA PRO A 633 30.41 1.64 -1.74
C PRO A 633 31.80 0.98 -1.71
N ASP A 634 31.85 -0.36 -1.62
CA ASP A 634 33.10 -1.14 -1.48
C ASP A 634 33.76 -1.51 -2.82
N ALA A 635 33.46 -0.77 -3.90
CA ALA A 635 33.95 -1.08 -5.25
C ALA A 635 35.48 -1.24 -5.35
N ALA A 636 36.25 -0.46 -4.58
CA ALA A 636 37.71 -0.57 -4.57
C ALA A 636 38.21 -1.94 -4.06
N GLN A 637 37.53 -2.52 -3.08
CA GLN A 637 37.86 -3.85 -2.54
C GLN A 637 37.52 -4.95 -3.56
N VAL A 638 36.39 -4.80 -4.25
CA VAL A 638 35.98 -5.73 -5.33
C VAL A 638 37.02 -5.72 -6.46
N LEU A 639 37.46 -4.54 -6.92
CA LEU A 639 38.49 -4.42 -7.95
C LEU A 639 39.83 -5.04 -7.52
N ALA A 640 40.24 -4.84 -6.26
CA ALA A 640 41.45 -5.47 -5.74
C ALA A 640 41.35 -7.00 -5.79
N ARG A 641 40.20 -7.56 -5.40
CA ARG A 641 39.98 -9.00 -5.44
C ARG A 641 39.93 -9.56 -6.87
N MET A 642 39.31 -8.85 -7.80
CA MET A 642 39.33 -9.22 -9.22
C MET A 642 40.77 -9.31 -9.75
N ALA A 643 41.61 -8.33 -9.41
CA ALA A 643 43.02 -8.34 -9.78
C ALA A 643 43.79 -9.51 -9.14
N GLU A 644 43.44 -9.92 -7.92
CA GLU A 644 44.03 -11.13 -7.31
C GLU A 644 43.62 -12.41 -8.06
N TRP A 645 42.36 -12.50 -8.48
CA TRP A 645 41.85 -13.64 -9.24
C TRP A 645 42.51 -13.78 -10.61
N THR A 646 42.72 -12.69 -11.35
CA THR A 646 43.42 -12.72 -12.66
C THR A 646 44.87 -13.20 -12.55
N HIS A 647 45.51 -13.00 -11.39
CA HIS A 647 46.88 -13.46 -11.11
C HIS A 647 46.93 -14.78 -10.31
N HIS A 648 45.79 -15.42 -10.06
CA HIS A 648 45.72 -16.62 -9.24
C HIS A 648 46.35 -17.83 -9.95
N LYS A 649 46.91 -18.79 -9.20
CA LYS A 649 47.61 -19.95 -9.78
C LYS A 649 46.71 -21.00 -10.42
N ARG A 650 45.41 -20.97 -10.11
CA ARG A 650 44.42 -21.95 -10.58
C ARG A 650 43.59 -21.32 -11.69
N GLU A 651 43.55 -21.96 -12.85
CA GLU A 651 42.80 -21.55 -14.05
C GLU A 651 41.34 -21.15 -13.75
N PRO A 652 40.53 -21.89 -12.96
CA PRO A 652 39.14 -21.47 -12.69
C PRO A 652 38.98 -20.12 -11.99
N TYR A 653 39.99 -19.69 -11.20
CA TYR A 653 39.98 -18.37 -10.59
C TYR A 653 40.43 -17.29 -11.57
N GLN A 654 41.38 -17.61 -12.46
CA GLN A 654 41.77 -16.69 -13.53
C GLN A 654 40.59 -16.43 -14.46
N ASP A 655 39.87 -17.47 -14.85
CA ASP A 655 38.67 -17.37 -15.69
C ASP A 655 37.61 -16.50 -15.02
N LEU A 656 37.36 -16.68 -13.72
CA LEU A 656 36.45 -15.82 -12.96
C LEU A 656 36.88 -14.36 -13.00
N GLY A 657 38.17 -14.08 -12.77
CA GLY A 657 38.70 -12.72 -12.80
C GLY A 657 38.74 -12.10 -14.20
N LEU A 658 38.78 -12.90 -15.27
CA LEU A 658 38.82 -12.44 -16.67
C LEU A 658 37.42 -12.24 -17.28
N VAL A 659 36.43 -13.01 -16.82
CA VAL A 659 35.03 -12.91 -17.26
C VAL A 659 34.29 -11.77 -16.53
N THR A 660 34.72 -11.47 -15.30
CA THR A 660 34.23 -10.32 -14.51
C THR A 660 34.89 -9.03 -14.99
#